data_AF-A0AAD0T4X2-F1
#
_entry.id   AF-A0AAD0T4X2-F1
#
_cell.length_a   1.000
_cell.length_b   1.000
_cell.length_c   1.000
_cell.angle_alpha   90.00
_cell.angle_beta   90.00
_cell.angle_gamma   90.00
#
_symmetry.space_group_name_H-M   'P 1'
#
loop_
_entity.id
_entity.type
_entity.pdbx_description
1 polymer ?
#
loop_
_entity_poly.entity_id
_entity_poly.type
_entity_poly.pdbx_seq_one_letter_code
_entity_poly.pdbx_strand_id
1 'polypeptide(L)'
;MSKTNKKFKDLYLPVLGTVAIGTAAWFGISHVKNSDYRTPSSDGNYKTAYEAWADLQYSGASYSAKAALVDGQTLPGMLGGVTFGAEKEASSSLLTRVMTPPTSYIKTKIGNLSAEKQEEFYRDFLSNYAKDANGYRTYKDMFTGKKIDLASDVVDLEGNPKVLDLTELKATNIEEANLDTLKTVFNNLFDQMGDKPLSFIKPTVRMKMFNGNLPGLPDKFLKQRYDYSQWTSVFGKAEKFINDAHAHGGGQGGGWEINFHAQNTYGEFEEMVAWFRESLAQVIRDPQTLEKKIKLFQAPGHQRIVFAKHPELETGKLSEFYRMVQSYIVLNGIKGNSGIEFANYKSVQSEANLSNLYHGGRGVIRPDDQWKPWVRNTGGLGIEFRAGTKNLAPARFYQTTLAARIAANDFSGIADIADYNLNSSSFQTAQSISERFGIEQDVVKQALDNMNKAGIKDSYRVMYWGWTEPGVAFIGDTKREIIKNLVKDYTQKVALMDPDMDPSQLKNEIREMNRTWVSASKLIDDLENYMRPKDMDYNELTMDFKAKVDAPNRVNNPVDVNDIDLGIEYSGKFPLRLKSITSKERLEDGKRAWVQTIIDLSSQEREAIIKRVAKDLYDQIGGEEGEPPVKLEVDGHGHGLDVAYAIRDSKGRKWQVEWDGIGRSYTPEGEIIADSPRGGTIELITPKFTPTIEEVSAVYKAFEKNNVLPSIMAGGGHVNIDLAAFDDNPKALARFLTIFHEHRGIISLMFQHINRTHTSEQIEISDTLKNALKDFNGTEEELKKLLYNERYFNTRFGRKTRYLQLDVSAYYQDVIPEEFVTDDFDISNPTTDWRRTFRVDPKIRKAEFRMFNAPRDAAESAMQIKLVRAMLDKAINSTEPLDGEVDNTTHLDYVKSPATVEDDLKKLCDDLGLDINQFRTAAMEGLSTSQIESQKVFFRDIEEKMAIHPHQRGWGQAVDARSEENALNSTGRQWTPGPADELNTMNNDHRIRAAMAAQEMRQEIVPARELPGEFVRTNSCDELINEIL
;
A
#
# COMPACT_ATOMS: atom_id res chain seq x y z
N MET A 1 -24.45 -24.77 60.58
CA MET A 1 -24.18 -23.57 59.75
C MET A 1 -24.63 -23.86 58.32
N SER A 2 -25.24 -22.87 57.68
CA SER A 2 -26.33 -22.99 56.70
C SER A 2 -25.90 -23.43 55.29
N LYS A 3 -26.90 -23.88 54.52
CA LYS A 3 -26.90 -24.20 53.08
C LYS A 3 -26.43 -23.06 52.14
N THR A 4 -25.86 -21.97 52.67
CA THR A 4 -25.41 -20.78 51.95
C THR A 4 -23.99 -20.94 51.37
N ASN A 5 -23.13 -21.78 51.97
CA ASN A 5 -21.72 -21.93 51.53
C ASN A 5 -21.50 -22.81 50.29
N LYS A 6 -22.52 -23.55 49.82
CA LYS A 6 -22.38 -24.38 48.61
C LYS A 6 -22.73 -23.63 47.32
N LYS A 7 -23.65 -22.65 47.39
CA LYS A 7 -23.97 -21.77 46.24
C LYS A 7 -22.90 -20.70 45.96
N PHE A 8 -22.01 -20.40 46.91
CA PHE A 8 -20.96 -19.39 46.72
C PHE A 8 -19.74 -19.90 45.92
N LYS A 9 -19.46 -21.22 45.96
CA LYS A 9 -18.35 -21.83 45.21
C LYS A 9 -18.72 -22.15 43.75
N ASP A 10 -19.96 -22.53 43.48
CA ASP A 10 -20.39 -22.95 42.15
C ASP A 10 -20.81 -21.78 41.22
N LEU A 11 -21.06 -20.58 41.77
CA LEU A 11 -21.52 -19.42 40.97
C LEU A 11 -20.41 -18.40 40.63
N TYR A 12 -19.28 -18.39 41.35
CA TYR A 12 -18.26 -17.32 41.22
C TYR A 12 -16.89 -17.77 40.70
N LEU A 13 -16.59 -19.08 40.63
CA LEU A 13 -15.39 -19.54 39.92
C LEU A 13 -15.46 -19.35 38.39
N PRO A 14 -16.62 -19.43 37.71
CA PRO A 14 -16.70 -19.13 36.28
C PRO A 14 -16.57 -17.62 36.00
N VAL A 15 -17.04 -16.76 36.89
CA VAL A 15 -17.08 -15.30 36.66
C VAL A 15 -15.73 -14.64 36.90
N LEU A 16 -14.93 -15.12 37.87
CA LEU A 16 -13.55 -14.66 38.04
C LEU A 16 -12.61 -15.19 36.94
N GLY A 17 -12.89 -16.37 36.39
CA GLY A 17 -12.21 -16.87 35.19
C GLY A 17 -12.51 -16.02 33.95
N THR A 18 -13.77 -15.61 33.75
CA THR A 18 -14.19 -14.92 32.52
C THR A 18 -13.74 -13.44 32.47
N VAL A 19 -13.69 -12.75 33.62
CA VAL A 19 -13.27 -11.34 33.68
C VAL A 19 -11.74 -11.19 33.64
N ALA A 20 -10.98 -12.13 34.20
CA ALA A 20 -9.52 -12.15 34.09
C ALA A 20 -9.04 -12.52 32.66
N ILE A 21 -9.75 -13.44 31.99
CA ILE A 21 -9.46 -13.82 30.60
C ILE A 21 -9.79 -12.66 29.63
N GLY A 22 -10.86 -11.90 29.87
CA GLY A 22 -11.28 -10.79 28.99
C GLY A 22 -10.31 -9.60 28.92
N THR A 23 -9.47 -9.39 29.95
CA THR A 23 -8.42 -8.34 29.95
C THR A 23 -7.02 -8.87 29.63
N ALA A 24 -6.70 -10.12 29.93
CA ALA A 24 -5.43 -10.75 29.58
C ALA A 24 -5.34 -11.16 28.09
N ALA A 25 -6.48 -11.48 27.46
CA ALA A 25 -6.54 -11.94 26.07
C ALA A 25 -6.15 -10.89 25.00
N TRP A 26 -6.01 -9.61 25.36
CA TRP A 26 -5.70 -8.55 24.39
C TRP A 26 -4.22 -8.14 24.35
N PHE A 27 -3.42 -8.49 25.36
CA PHE A 27 -2.02 -8.06 25.44
C PHE A 27 -1.00 -9.20 25.59
N GLY A 28 -1.43 -10.41 25.95
CA GLY A 28 -0.51 -11.54 26.18
C GLY A 28 -0.71 -12.73 25.23
N ILE A 29 -1.92 -12.90 24.70
CA ILE A 29 -2.26 -14.08 23.90
C ILE A 29 -2.13 -13.70 22.41
N SER A 30 -1.39 -14.50 21.65
CA SER A 30 -1.42 -14.40 20.19
C SER A 30 -2.86 -14.61 19.73
N HIS A 31 -3.39 -13.79 18.82
CA HIS A 31 -4.69 -14.08 18.20
C HIS A 31 -4.69 -15.41 17.43
N VAL A 32 -3.50 -15.97 17.21
CA VAL A 32 -3.27 -17.32 16.71
C VAL A 32 -3.29 -18.30 17.90
N LYS A 33 -4.34 -19.13 17.99
CA LYS A 33 -4.38 -20.26 18.94
C LYS A 33 -3.20 -21.20 18.66
N ASN A 34 -2.52 -21.65 19.72
CA ASN A 34 -1.39 -22.60 19.65
C ASN A 34 -1.74 -24.00 19.11
N SER A 35 -3.02 -24.29 18.86
CA SER A 35 -3.51 -25.58 18.35
C SER A 35 -4.35 -25.37 17.08
N ASP A 36 -4.00 -26.16 16.06
CA ASP A 36 -4.78 -26.55 14.87
C ASP A 36 -4.76 -25.77 13.54
N TYR A 37 -4.09 -24.62 13.41
CA TYR A 37 -4.00 -23.91 12.11
C TYR A 37 -2.62 -23.96 11.44
N ARG A 38 -1.64 -24.61 12.08
CA ARG A 38 -0.30 -24.86 11.51
C ARG A 38 -0.30 -26.01 10.50
N THR A 39 -1.47 -26.42 10.04
CA THR A 39 -1.62 -27.27 8.87
C THR A 39 -0.92 -26.53 7.74
N PRO A 40 0.04 -27.17 7.06
CA PRO A 40 0.51 -26.66 5.78
C PRO A 40 -0.68 -26.34 4.88
N SER A 41 -0.55 -25.48 3.88
CA SER A 41 -1.61 -25.31 2.88
C SER A 41 -1.88 -26.68 2.22
N SER A 42 -2.78 -27.45 2.81
CA SER A 42 -2.98 -28.88 2.60
C SER A 42 -4.31 -29.11 1.94
N ASP A 43 -4.70 -28.15 1.11
CA ASP A 43 -5.80 -28.31 0.16
C ASP A 43 -5.44 -29.37 -0.92
N GLY A 44 -4.26 -30.01 -0.82
CA GLY A 44 -3.82 -31.12 -1.67
C GLY A 44 -3.41 -30.70 -3.08
N ASN A 45 -3.60 -29.43 -3.44
CA ASN A 45 -3.32 -28.89 -4.76
C ASN A 45 -2.05 -28.03 -4.76
N TYR A 46 -1.26 -28.18 -5.82
CA TYR A 46 -0.16 -27.29 -6.15
C TYR A 46 -0.68 -25.86 -6.27
N LYS A 47 -0.05 -24.89 -5.58
CA LYS A 47 -0.39 -23.46 -5.69
C LYS A 47 0.57 -22.78 -6.66
N THR A 48 0.03 -21.94 -7.52
CA THR A 48 0.83 -21.04 -8.35
C THR A 48 1.56 -20.01 -7.48
N ALA A 49 2.62 -19.38 -8.01
CA ALA A 49 3.29 -18.29 -7.29
C ALA A 49 2.36 -17.11 -7.02
N TYR A 50 1.35 -16.89 -7.86
CA TYR A 50 0.37 -15.81 -7.68
C TYR A 50 -0.56 -16.07 -6.48
N GLU A 51 -1.13 -17.28 -6.39
CA GLU A 51 -1.96 -17.68 -5.24
C GLU A 51 -1.16 -17.70 -3.93
N ALA A 52 0.07 -18.23 -3.97
CA ALA A 52 0.96 -18.23 -2.80
C ALA A 52 1.29 -16.80 -2.35
N TRP A 53 1.50 -15.88 -3.30
CA TRP A 53 1.75 -14.47 -3.00
C TRP A 53 0.54 -13.80 -2.35
N ALA A 54 -0.67 -14.08 -2.84
CA ALA A 54 -1.91 -13.60 -2.26
C ALA A 54 -2.12 -14.04 -0.82
N ASP A 55 -1.94 -15.34 -0.55
CA ASP A 55 -2.04 -15.91 0.80
C ASP A 55 -1.04 -15.25 1.76
N LEU A 56 0.17 -14.93 1.27
CA LEU A 56 1.18 -14.22 2.05
C LEU A 56 0.79 -12.76 2.29
N GLN A 57 0.20 -12.06 1.32
CA GLN A 57 -0.34 -10.71 1.52
C GLN A 57 -1.44 -10.69 2.58
N TYR A 58 -2.38 -11.63 2.49
CA TYR A 58 -3.43 -11.81 3.50
C TYR A 58 -2.83 -12.12 4.87
N SER A 59 -1.87 -13.03 4.95
CA SER A 59 -1.20 -13.39 6.20
C SER A 59 -0.49 -12.19 6.82
N GLY A 60 0.11 -11.32 6.02
CA GLY A 60 0.74 -10.10 6.52
C GLY A 60 -0.25 -9.06 7.07
N ALA A 61 -1.48 -9.04 6.57
CA ALA A 61 -2.53 -8.12 7.04
C ALA A 61 -3.34 -8.67 8.21
N SER A 62 -3.67 -9.97 8.19
CA SER A 62 -4.53 -10.67 9.16
C SER A 62 -3.76 -11.35 10.29
N TYR A 63 -2.44 -11.48 10.17
CA TYR A 63 -1.60 -12.36 10.98
C TYR A 63 -2.02 -13.84 10.93
N SER A 64 -2.64 -14.28 9.82
CA SER A 64 -2.96 -15.69 9.58
C SER A 64 -1.70 -16.56 9.56
N ALA A 65 -1.73 -17.66 10.31
CA ALA A 65 -0.59 -18.56 10.47
C ALA A 65 -0.63 -19.70 9.43
N LYS A 66 -0.61 -19.35 8.14
CA LYS A 66 -0.50 -20.33 7.04
C LYS A 66 0.96 -20.52 6.64
N ALA A 67 1.46 -21.77 6.69
CA ALA A 67 2.83 -22.11 6.32
C ALA A 67 2.96 -22.33 4.80
N ALA A 68 3.98 -21.73 4.18
CA ALA A 68 4.33 -21.98 2.80
C ALA A 68 5.26 -23.21 2.71
N LEU A 69 4.93 -24.16 1.84
CA LEU A 69 5.74 -25.33 1.54
C LEU A 69 6.56 -25.13 0.27
N VAL A 70 7.64 -25.91 0.09
CA VAL A 70 8.39 -25.98 -1.17
C VAL A 70 8.31 -27.42 -1.65
N ASP A 71 7.71 -27.68 -2.81
CA ASP A 71 7.45 -29.05 -3.31
C ASP A 71 6.71 -29.95 -2.29
N GLY A 72 5.79 -29.36 -1.53
CA GLY A 72 5.11 -30.07 -0.44
C GLY A 72 6.00 -30.41 0.77
N GLN A 73 7.26 -29.97 0.79
CA GLN A 73 8.23 -30.28 1.84
C GLN A 73 8.40 -29.12 2.82
N THR A 74 8.68 -29.45 4.08
CA THR A 74 9.09 -28.51 5.13
C THR A 74 10.61 -28.50 5.29
N LEU A 75 11.13 -27.45 5.92
CA LEU A 75 12.50 -27.47 6.42
C LEU A 75 12.61 -28.44 7.62
N PRO A 76 13.71 -29.19 7.75
CA PRO A 76 13.94 -30.06 8.91
C PRO A 76 13.78 -29.32 10.25
N GLY A 77 12.90 -29.83 11.12
CA GLY A 77 12.62 -29.23 12.43
C GLY A 77 11.71 -28.00 12.40
N MET A 78 11.17 -27.64 11.23
CA MET A 78 10.22 -26.54 11.04
C MET A 78 8.90 -27.06 10.45
N LEU A 79 7.87 -26.23 10.51
CA LEU A 79 6.54 -26.52 9.94
C LEU A 79 6.34 -25.87 8.56
N GLY A 80 7.18 -24.89 8.19
CA GLY A 80 7.21 -24.28 6.87
C GLY A 80 8.36 -24.80 6.00
N GLY A 81 8.13 -24.86 4.69
CA GLY A 81 9.18 -24.94 3.68
C GLY A 81 9.88 -23.60 3.46
N VAL A 82 9.24 -22.49 3.86
CA VAL A 82 9.82 -21.14 3.95
C VAL A 82 9.64 -20.60 5.36
N THR A 83 10.69 -20.03 5.95
CA THR A 83 10.71 -19.47 7.31
C THR A 83 11.27 -18.06 7.33
N PHE A 84 10.90 -17.29 8.35
CA PHE A 84 11.20 -15.87 8.46
C PHE A 84 11.91 -15.55 9.78
N GLY A 85 13.09 -14.94 9.72
CA GLY A 85 13.90 -14.59 10.88
C GLY A 85 14.18 -13.10 10.99
N ALA A 86 14.57 -12.64 12.17
CA ALA A 86 14.92 -11.24 12.40
C ALA A 86 16.02 -11.07 13.46
N GLU A 87 16.67 -9.91 13.40
CA GLU A 87 17.63 -9.45 14.40
C GLU A 87 17.53 -7.93 14.57
N LYS A 88 17.67 -7.46 15.81
CA LYS A 88 17.63 -6.03 16.13
C LYS A 88 18.77 -5.61 17.04
N GLU A 89 19.59 -4.69 16.53
CA GLU A 89 20.56 -3.92 17.31
C GLU A 89 19.96 -2.57 17.78
N ALA A 90 20.27 -2.17 19.01
CA ALA A 90 20.02 -0.83 19.57
C ALA A 90 20.85 -0.56 20.84
N SER A 91 20.75 0.64 21.43
CA SER A 91 21.53 1.03 22.62
C SER A 91 20.70 1.71 23.72
N SER A 92 19.41 1.41 23.80
CA SER A 92 18.45 2.08 24.69
C SER A 92 18.02 1.22 25.90
N SER A 93 17.55 1.87 26.97
CA SER A 93 16.94 1.19 28.12
C SER A 93 15.58 0.56 27.83
N LEU A 94 15.05 0.74 26.61
CA LEU A 94 13.81 0.13 26.16
C LEU A 94 13.88 -1.40 26.15
N LEU A 95 15.07 -1.98 26.05
CA LEU A 95 15.29 -3.43 26.19
C LEU A 95 14.54 -4.03 27.39
N THR A 96 14.51 -3.29 28.50
CA THR A 96 13.85 -3.73 29.74
C THR A 96 12.34 -3.96 29.62
N ARG A 97 11.71 -3.51 28.53
CA ARG A 97 10.30 -3.80 28.26
C ARG A 97 10.07 -5.22 27.75
N VAL A 98 11.08 -5.83 27.13
CA VAL A 98 10.98 -7.14 26.49
C VAL A 98 11.95 -8.18 27.06
N MET A 99 13.03 -7.75 27.71
CA MET A 99 14.01 -8.61 28.37
C MET A 99 14.20 -8.24 29.85
N THR A 100 14.67 -9.21 30.63
CA THR A 100 14.91 -9.10 32.07
C THR A 100 16.17 -9.88 32.46
N PRO A 101 17.04 -9.35 33.33
CA PRO A 101 18.07 -10.16 33.98
C PRO A 101 17.42 -11.07 35.03
N PRO A 102 18.11 -12.15 35.45
CA PRO A 102 17.62 -13.04 36.49
C PRO A 102 17.59 -12.32 37.84
N THR A 103 16.72 -12.79 38.75
CA THR A 103 16.57 -12.20 40.09
C THR A 103 17.86 -12.23 40.89
N SER A 104 18.62 -13.32 40.80
CA SER A 104 19.92 -13.46 41.44
C SER A 104 20.87 -12.32 41.07
N TYR A 105 20.91 -11.93 39.79
CA TYR A 105 21.76 -10.85 39.32
C TYR A 105 21.38 -9.48 39.92
N ILE A 106 20.08 -9.17 40.02
CA ILE A 106 19.61 -7.92 40.66
C ILE A 106 19.96 -7.93 42.15
N LYS A 107 19.67 -9.04 42.85
CA LYS A 107 19.97 -9.21 44.28
C LYS A 107 21.45 -9.04 44.57
N THR A 108 22.34 -9.68 43.79
CA THR A 108 23.79 -9.55 43.94
C THR A 108 24.25 -8.11 43.71
N LYS A 109 23.74 -7.44 42.67
CA LYS A 109 24.14 -6.05 42.40
C LYS A 109 23.73 -5.08 43.50
N ILE A 110 22.53 -5.24 44.07
CA ILE A 110 22.11 -4.42 45.22
C ILE A 110 22.93 -4.81 46.45
N GLY A 111 23.17 -6.09 46.69
CA GLY A 111 23.97 -6.59 47.81
C GLY A 111 25.43 -6.11 47.82
N ASN A 112 25.96 -5.68 46.67
CA ASN A 112 27.30 -5.10 46.54
C ASN A 112 27.35 -3.58 46.81
N LEU A 113 26.20 -2.92 47.03
CA LEU A 113 26.15 -1.50 47.41
C LEU A 113 26.52 -1.32 48.89
N SER A 114 26.89 -0.11 49.30
CA SER A 114 27.04 0.21 50.73
C SER A 114 25.71 0.07 51.47
N ALA A 115 25.76 -0.21 52.79
CA ALA A 115 24.56 -0.39 53.61
C ALA A 115 23.57 0.79 53.49
N GLU A 116 24.09 2.02 53.50
CA GLU A 116 23.33 3.26 53.30
C GLU A 116 22.57 3.26 51.96
N LYS A 117 23.24 2.85 50.88
CA LYS A 117 22.67 2.82 49.53
C LYS A 117 21.66 1.68 49.35
N GLN A 118 21.91 0.54 49.99
CA GLN A 118 20.95 -0.57 50.05
C GLN A 118 19.67 -0.13 50.76
N GLU A 119 19.80 0.50 51.93
CA GLU A 119 18.66 0.97 52.71
C GLU A 119 17.85 2.01 51.94
N GLU A 120 18.53 3.00 51.33
CA GLU A 120 17.91 4.03 50.48
C GLU A 120 17.09 3.39 49.34
N PHE A 121 17.65 2.39 48.65
CA PHE A 121 16.96 1.71 47.55
C PHE A 121 15.79 0.85 48.03
N TYR A 122 15.99 -0.01 49.03
CA TYR A 122 14.93 -0.92 49.50
C TYR A 122 13.74 -0.14 50.03
N ARG A 123 13.98 0.93 50.79
CA ARG A 123 12.92 1.78 51.34
C ARG A 123 12.10 2.45 50.21
N ASP A 124 12.76 3.09 49.24
CA ASP A 124 12.07 3.69 48.09
C ASP A 124 11.30 2.65 47.27
N PHE A 125 11.94 1.53 46.93
CA PHE A 125 11.34 0.53 46.06
C PHE A 125 10.11 -0.11 46.71
N LEU A 126 10.23 -0.60 47.95
CA LEU A 126 9.13 -1.27 48.65
C LEU A 126 7.98 -0.30 48.92
N SER A 127 8.25 0.92 49.42
CA SER A 127 7.20 1.92 49.70
C SER A 127 6.42 2.29 48.43
N ASN A 128 7.10 2.36 47.27
CA ASN A 128 6.41 2.64 46.01
C ASN A 128 5.77 1.39 45.38
N TYR A 129 6.27 0.19 45.62
CA TYR A 129 5.67 -1.05 45.11
C TYR A 129 4.38 -1.42 45.84
N ALA A 130 4.28 -1.10 47.13
CA ALA A 130 3.09 -1.36 47.95
C ALA A 130 1.85 -0.55 47.51
N LYS A 131 2.05 0.64 46.89
CA LYS A 131 0.98 1.57 46.49
C LYS A 131 0.03 0.98 45.44
N ASP A 132 -1.27 0.98 45.72
CA ASP A 132 -2.34 0.48 44.83
C ASP A 132 -2.68 1.43 43.65
N ALA A 133 -2.12 2.65 43.65
CA ALA A 133 -2.19 3.60 42.54
C ALA A 133 -0.91 4.45 42.45
N ASN A 134 -0.48 4.75 41.22
CA ASN A 134 0.75 5.50 40.90
C ASN A 134 2.06 4.87 41.43
N GLY A 135 2.00 3.66 41.98
CA GLY A 135 3.13 2.89 42.50
C GLY A 135 4.03 2.29 41.41
N TYR A 136 5.05 1.52 41.80
CA TYR A 136 6.00 0.92 40.86
C TYR A 136 5.46 -0.26 40.05
N ARG A 137 4.28 -0.78 40.39
CA ARG A 137 3.60 -1.86 39.67
C ARG A 137 2.36 -1.45 38.87
N THR A 138 1.83 -0.25 39.09
CA THR A 138 0.60 0.23 38.44
C THR A 138 0.87 1.31 37.38
N TYR A 139 0.19 1.22 36.23
CA TYR A 139 0.23 2.25 35.18
C TYR A 139 -1.03 2.20 34.30
N LYS A 140 -1.19 3.19 33.42
CA LYS A 140 -2.20 3.14 32.34
C LYS A 140 -1.51 2.73 31.05
N ASP A 141 -2.06 1.72 30.38
CA ASP A 141 -1.58 1.33 29.06
C ASP A 141 -1.73 2.48 28.06
N MET A 142 -0.74 2.65 27.19
CA MET A 142 -0.69 3.82 26.30
C MET A 142 -1.60 3.69 25.08
N PHE A 143 -1.96 2.47 24.68
CA PHE A 143 -2.81 2.23 23.50
C PHE A 143 -4.29 2.18 23.86
N THR A 144 -4.62 1.57 25.00
CA THR A 144 -6.01 1.33 25.44
C THR A 144 -6.46 2.23 26.59
N GLY A 145 -5.53 2.89 27.28
CA GLY A 145 -5.83 3.71 28.47
C GLY A 145 -6.25 2.91 29.71
N LYS A 146 -6.32 1.57 29.62
CA LYS A 146 -6.70 0.68 30.73
C LYS A 146 -5.67 0.72 31.86
N LYS A 147 -6.13 0.68 33.11
CA LYS A 147 -5.26 0.53 34.29
C LYS A 147 -4.73 -0.90 34.31
N ILE A 148 -3.42 -1.03 34.47
CA ILE A 148 -2.70 -2.30 34.66
C ILE A 148 -2.11 -2.32 36.07
N ASP A 149 -2.31 -3.41 36.81
CA ASP A 149 -1.57 -3.77 38.02
C ASP A 149 -0.73 -5.02 37.76
N LEU A 150 0.59 -4.83 37.66
CA LEU A 150 1.52 -5.92 37.32
C LEU A 150 1.66 -6.99 38.41
N ALA A 151 1.09 -6.81 39.60
CA ALA A 151 1.03 -7.90 40.59
C ALA A 151 -0.10 -8.90 40.32
N SER A 152 -1.11 -8.54 39.52
CA SER A 152 -2.26 -9.40 39.21
C SER A 152 -2.42 -9.71 37.71
N ASP A 153 -1.95 -8.81 36.84
CA ASP A 153 -2.29 -8.82 35.42
C ASP A 153 -1.22 -9.47 34.54
N VAL A 154 -0.12 -9.95 35.13
CA VAL A 154 0.95 -10.66 34.40
C VAL A 154 0.50 -12.09 34.12
N VAL A 155 0.65 -12.52 32.86
CA VAL A 155 0.39 -13.89 32.41
C VAL A 155 1.60 -14.42 31.66
N ASP A 156 1.86 -15.73 31.75
CA ASP A 156 2.82 -16.40 30.86
C ASP A 156 2.28 -16.55 29.44
N LEU A 157 3.10 -17.13 28.56
CA LEU A 157 2.76 -17.41 27.17
C LEU A 157 1.47 -18.23 27.01
N GLU A 158 1.19 -19.16 27.92
CA GLU A 158 -0.01 -19.99 27.91
C GLU A 158 -1.25 -19.28 28.49
N GLY A 159 -1.08 -18.06 29.01
CA GLY A 159 -2.16 -17.26 29.61
C GLY A 159 -2.39 -17.57 31.09
N ASN A 160 -1.50 -18.32 31.74
CA ASN A 160 -1.63 -18.60 33.18
C ASN A 160 -1.24 -17.35 33.99
N PRO A 161 -2.08 -16.90 34.94
CA PRO A 161 -1.75 -15.77 35.80
C PRO A 161 -0.51 -16.03 36.66
N LYS A 162 0.38 -15.04 36.72
CA LYS A 162 1.50 -14.97 37.66
C LYS A 162 1.18 -13.89 38.69
N VAL A 163 0.58 -14.29 39.79
CA VAL A 163 0.08 -13.38 40.84
C VAL A 163 1.08 -13.30 41.99
N LEU A 164 1.35 -12.09 42.49
CA LEU A 164 2.19 -11.87 43.66
C LEU A 164 1.33 -11.74 44.93
N ASP A 165 1.74 -12.40 46.01
CA ASP A 165 1.18 -12.17 47.35
C ASP A 165 1.88 -10.97 48.00
N LEU A 166 1.10 -9.91 48.21
CA LEU A 166 1.55 -8.64 48.76
C LEU A 166 1.25 -8.50 50.25
N THR A 167 0.75 -9.54 50.91
CA THR A 167 0.33 -9.52 52.31
C THR A 167 1.47 -9.10 53.23
N GLU A 168 2.63 -9.75 53.09
CA GLU A 168 3.83 -9.44 53.89
C GLU A 168 4.31 -8.01 53.65
N LEU A 169 4.37 -7.60 52.38
CA LEU A 169 4.81 -6.25 51.99
C LEU A 169 3.90 -5.17 52.58
N LYS A 170 2.58 -5.39 52.55
CA LYS A 170 1.58 -4.43 53.08
C LYS A 170 1.51 -4.42 54.61
N ALA A 171 1.88 -5.53 55.27
CA ALA A 171 1.92 -5.61 56.73
C ALA A 171 3.19 -5.01 57.36
N THR A 172 4.26 -4.85 56.57
CA THR A 172 5.53 -4.29 57.04
C THR A 172 5.49 -2.77 57.09
N ASN A 173 5.88 -2.15 58.22
CA ASN A 173 6.09 -0.71 58.29
C ASN A 173 7.42 -0.32 57.62
N ILE A 174 7.39 -0.03 56.32
CA ILE A 174 8.58 0.21 55.49
C ILE A 174 9.37 1.44 55.94
N GLU A 175 8.75 2.44 56.56
CA GLU A 175 9.44 3.67 57.00
C GLU A 175 10.26 3.47 58.28
N GLU A 176 9.88 2.51 59.13
CA GLU A 176 10.54 2.24 60.42
C GLU A 176 11.39 0.96 60.41
N ALA A 177 11.25 0.12 59.37
CA ALA A 177 11.99 -1.12 59.24
C ALA A 177 13.51 -0.89 59.15
N ASN A 178 14.27 -1.78 59.81
CA ASN A 178 15.73 -1.84 59.69
C ASN A 178 16.17 -2.49 58.38
N LEU A 179 17.45 -2.34 58.02
CA LEU A 179 18.00 -2.84 56.76
C LEU A 179 17.77 -4.36 56.55
N ASP A 180 17.93 -5.18 57.59
CA ASP A 180 17.73 -6.64 57.48
C ASP A 180 16.28 -7.02 57.19
N THR A 181 15.31 -6.31 57.79
CA THR A 181 13.88 -6.49 57.53
C THR A 181 13.55 -6.06 56.11
N LEU A 182 14.01 -4.87 55.68
CA LEU A 182 13.82 -4.37 54.31
C LEU A 182 14.39 -5.33 53.27
N LYS A 183 15.61 -5.84 53.51
CA LYS A 183 16.27 -6.81 52.64
C LYS A 183 15.50 -8.14 52.57
N THR A 184 14.95 -8.61 53.70
CA THR A 184 14.14 -9.84 53.75
C THR A 184 12.87 -9.69 52.93
N VAL A 185 12.10 -8.62 53.15
CA VAL A 185 10.85 -8.37 52.41
C VAL A 185 11.13 -8.17 50.91
N PHE A 186 12.19 -7.45 50.55
CA PHE A 186 12.61 -7.33 49.15
C PHE A 186 12.97 -8.67 48.53
N ASN A 187 13.74 -9.51 49.24
CA ASN A 187 14.13 -10.81 48.75
C ASN A 187 12.92 -11.72 48.54
N ASN A 188 12.00 -11.79 49.50
CA ASN A 188 10.77 -12.57 49.41
C ASN A 188 9.92 -12.13 48.21
N LEU A 189 9.76 -10.81 48.02
CA LEU A 189 9.04 -10.27 46.87
C LEU A 189 9.70 -10.69 45.54
N PHE A 190 11.03 -10.55 45.43
CA PHE A 190 11.75 -10.92 44.21
C PHE A 190 11.81 -12.43 43.98
N ASP A 191 11.77 -13.25 45.03
CA ASP A 191 11.65 -14.71 44.90
C ASP A 191 10.29 -15.11 44.34
N GLN A 192 9.21 -14.44 44.75
CA GLN A 192 7.88 -14.63 44.14
C GLN A 192 7.84 -14.24 42.65
N MET A 193 8.65 -13.25 42.24
CA MET A 193 8.75 -12.85 40.84
C MET A 193 9.53 -13.84 39.96
N GLY A 194 10.20 -14.84 40.56
CA GLY A 194 11.02 -15.83 39.87
C GLY A 194 12.18 -15.18 39.09
N ASP A 195 12.60 -15.80 37.97
CA ASP A 195 13.71 -15.31 37.15
C ASP A 195 13.34 -14.17 36.18
N LYS A 196 12.10 -13.68 36.23
CA LYS A 196 11.59 -12.63 35.33
C LYS A 196 11.12 -11.37 36.06
N PRO A 197 11.94 -10.80 36.98
CA PRO A 197 11.51 -9.75 37.91
C PRO A 197 11.00 -8.49 37.23
N LEU A 198 11.56 -8.10 36.08
CA LEU A 198 11.11 -6.88 35.43
C LEU A 198 9.67 -6.99 34.91
N SER A 199 9.13 -8.19 34.66
CA SER A 199 7.73 -8.38 34.23
C SER A 199 6.73 -7.72 35.19
N PHE A 200 7.07 -7.68 36.48
CA PHE A 200 6.21 -7.20 37.56
C PHE A 200 6.42 -5.72 37.93
N ILE A 201 7.27 -5.02 37.18
CA ILE A 201 7.66 -3.62 37.44
C ILE A 201 7.21 -2.77 36.26
N LYS A 202 6.69 -1.56 36.48
CA LYS A 202 6.19 -0.73 35.36
C LYS A 202 7.32 -0.21 34.46
N PRO A 203 7.10 -0.04 33.15
CA PRO A 203 8.17 0.27 32.18
C PRO A 203 9.06 1.46 32.53
N THR A 204 8.47 2.55 33.04
CA THR A 204 9.23 3.76 33.42
C THR A 204 10.18 3.52 34.59
N VAL A 205 9.83 2.63 35.52
CA VAL A 205 10.68 2.24 36.65
C VAL A 205 11.78 1.31 36.18
N ARG A 206 11.48 0.35 35.28
CA ARG A 206 12.52 -0.51 34.67
C ARG A 206 13.61 0.31 33.98
N MET A 207 13.23 1.36 33.26
CA MET A 207 14.18 2.27 32.62
C MET A 207 15.02 3.05 33.63
N LYS A 208 14.44 3.47 34.77
CA LYS A 208 15.19 4.11 35.86
C LYS A 208 16.15 3.13 36.53
N MET A 209 15.73 1.89 36.79
CA MET A 209 16.61 0.82 37.26
C MET A 209 17.76 0.58 36.28
N PHE A 210 17.48 0.55 34.98
CA PHE A 210 18.52 0.33 33.96
C PHE A 210 19.59 1.42 33.97
N ASN A 211 19.15 2.67 34.05
CA ASN A 211 20.03 3.83 34.04
C ASN A 211 20.65 4.15 35.41
N GLY A 212 20.20 3.54 36.51
CA GLY A 212 20.68 3.92 37.85
C GLY A 212 20.01 5.17 38.44
N ASN A 213 18.81 5.52 37.96
CA ASN A 213 18.11 6.76 38.33
C ASN A 213 17.05 6.54 39.44
N LEU A 214 17.15 5.47 40.21
CA LEU A 214 16.36 5.29 41.44
C LEU A 214 17.24 5.61 42.66
N PRO A 215 16.63 6.06 43.78
CA PRO A 215 17.34 6.26 45.04
C PRO A 215 18.20 5.04 45.40
N GLY A 216 19.42 5.29 45.88
CA GLY A 216 20.38 4.24 46.24
C GLY A 216 21.12 3.55 45.09
N LEU A 217 20.65 3.63 43.83
CA LEU A 217 21.31 2.94 42.71
C LEU A 217 22.46 3.76 42.10
N PRO A 218 23.56 3.11 41.67
CA PRO A 218 24.63 3.76 40.91
C PRO A 218 24.25 3.97 39.43
N ASP A 219 24.87 4.94 38.76
CA ASP A 219 24.70 5.17 37.31
C ASP A 219 24.90 3.86 36.52
N LYS A 220 24.07 3.65 35.49
CA LYS A 220 24.12 2.48 34.61
C LYS A 220 23.95 1.14 35.33
N PHE A 221 23.15 1.10 36.40
CA PHE A 221 22.98 -0.07 37.26
C PHE A 221 22.72 -1.40 36.51
N LEU A 222 21.77 -1.46 35.56
CA LEU A 222 21.59 -2.65 34.70
C LEU A 222 22.22 -2.52 33.31
N LYS A 223 22.66 -1.31 32.91
CA LYS A 223 23.27 -1.09 31.60
C LYS A 223 24.64 -1.76 31.55
N GLN A 224 24.70 -2.89 30.85
CA GLN A 224 25.92 -3.64 30.62
C GLN A 224 26.53 -3.29 29.26
N ARG A 225 27.86 -3.14 29.20
CA ARG A 225 28.58 -2.90 27.93
C ARG A 225 28.81 -4.19 27.15
N TYR A 226 28.89 -5.35 27.82
CA TYR A 226 29.35 -6.60 27.20
C TYR A 226 28.53 -7.86 27.51
N ASP A 227 27.52 -7.81 28.39
CA ASP A 227 26.80 -9.03 28.74
C ASP A 227 25.28 -8.83 28.94
N TYR A 228 24.53 -9.24 27.92
CA TYR A 228 23.09 -9.49 27.98
C TYR A 228 22.76 -10.99 27.81
N SER A 229 23.78 -11.86 27.73
CA SER A 229 23.61 -13.28 27.41
C SER A 229 22.82 -14.05 28.48
N GLN A 230 22.85 -13.56 29.72
CA GLN A 230 22.08 -14.11 30.84
C GLN A 230 20.67 -13.52 30.95
N TRP A 231 20.32 -12.53 30.13
CA TRP A 231 18.97 -11.95 30.15
C TRP A 231 18.01 -12.89 29.41
N THR A 232 16.82 -13.04 29.96
CA THR A 232 15.71 -13.79 29.36
C THR A 232 14.58 -12.84 28.98
N SER A 233 13.61 -13.33 28.21
CA SER A 233 12.40 -12.60 27.88
C SER A 233 11.53 -12.33 29.12
N VAL A 234 10.84 -11.20 29.17
CA VAL A 234 9.73 -11.00 30.13
C VAL A 234 8.57 -11.95 29.81
N PHE A 235 7.63 -12.14 30.73
CA PHE A 235 6.46 -12.99 30.50
C PHE A 235 5.60 -12.53 29.31
N GLY A 236 4.93 -13.48 28.64
CA GLY A 236 3.97 -13.25 27.56
C GLY A 236 4.59 -13.36 26.16
N LYS A 237 4.18 -12.50 25.21
CA LYS A 237 4.62 -12.57 23.80
C LYS A 237 6.14 -12.49 23.59
N ALA A 238 6.89 -11.90 24.53
CA ALA A 238 8.36 -11.92 24.45
C ALA A 238 8.93 -13.34 24.51
N GLU A 239 8.28 -14.26 25.23
CA GLU A 239 8.67 -15.67 25.33
C GLU A 239 8.42 -16.43 24.03
N LYS A 240 7.39 -16.03 23.26
CA LYS A 240 7.11 -16.58 21.92
C LYS A 240 8.20 -16.22 20.91
N PHE A 241 8.66 -14.97 20.96
CA PHE A 241 9.35 -14.36 19.83
C PHE A 241 10.85 -14.16 20.02
N ILE A 242 11.33 -13.95 21.25
CA ILE A 242 12.75 -13.66 21.50
C ILE A 242 13.48 -14.95 21.88
N ASN A 243 14.53 -15.27 21.11
CA ASN A 243 15.42 -16.38 21.40
C ASN A 243 16.45 -16.00 22.46
N ASP A 244 17.22 -14.94 22.19
CA ASP A 244 18.27 -14.47 23.08
C ASP A 244 18.57 -12.98 22.87
N ALA A 245 19.37 -12.42 23.77
CA ALA A 245 20.02 -11.13 23.57
C ALA A 245 21.50 -11.21 23.93
N HIS A 246 22.32 -10.41 23.26
CA HIS A 246 23.74 -10.28 23.56
C HIS A 246 24.22 -8.85 23.35
N ALA A 247 25.47 -8.55 23.72
CA ALA A 247 26.02 -7.22 23.57
C ALA A 247 26.53 -6.97 22.15
N HIS A 248 26.25 -5.77 21.63
CA HIS A 248 26.71 -5.32 20.33
C HIS A 248 27.84 -4.29 20.47
N GLY A 249 28.96 -4.52 19.76
CA GLY A 249 30.18 -3.70 19.81
C GLY A 249 30.18 -2.48 18.87
N GLY A 250 29.18 -2.31 18.00
CA GLY A 250 29.08 -1.18 17.07
C GLY A 250 28.64 0.12 17.73
N GLY A 251 29.50 1.15 17.65
CA GLY A 251 29.22 2.54 18.06
C GLY A 251 29.88 2.99 19.38
N GLN A 252 30.00 4.31 19.58
CA GLN A 252 30.50 4.88 20.85
C GLN A 252 29.47 4.64 21.97
N GLY A 253 29.69 3.60 22.79
CA GLY A 253 28.94 3.37 24.04
C GLY A 253 28.41 1.96 24.31
N GLY A 254 28.47 1.04 23.34
CA GLY A 254 27.95 -0.34 23.47
C GLY A 254 26.41 -0.42 23.44
N GLY A 255 25.87 -1.49 22.85
CA GLY A 255 24.43 -1.73 22.71
C GLY A 255 24.02 -3.17 23.01
N TRP A 256 22.75 -3.48 22.78
CA TRP A 256 22.18 -4.82 22.80
C TRP A 256 21.77 -5.24 21.39
N GLU A 257 21.81 -6.54 21.15
CA GLU A 257 21.33 -7.20 19.95
C GLU A 257 20.37 -8.30 20.38
N ILE A 258 19.15 -8.30 19.83
CA ILE A 258 18.12 -9.32 20.06
C ILE A 258 18.05 -10.22 18.84
N ASN A 259 18.13 -11.53 19.07
CA ASN A 259 17.81 -12.54 18.08
C ASN A 259 16.39 -13.04 18.30
N PHE A 260 15.60 -13.07 17.23
CA PHE A 260 14.24 -13.59 17.26
C PHE A 260 14.22 -15.06 16.83
N HIS A 261 13.26 -15.83 17.34
CA HIS A 261 12.98 -17.16 16.81
C HIS A 261 12.58 -17.06 15.33
N ALA A 262 12.99 -18.03 14.53
CA ALA A 262 12.48 -18.17 13.17
C ALA A 262 10.97 -18.50 13.24
N GLN A 263 10.17 -17.76 12.48
CA GLN A 263 8.73 -17.96 12.39
C GLN A 263 8.42 -18.87 11.21
N ASN A 264 7.48 -19.80 11.40
CA ASN A 264 7.09 -20.78 10.38
C ASN A 264 6.21 -20.19 9.28
N THR A 265 5.60 -19.03 9.56
CA THR A 265 4.62 -18.39 8.70
C THR A 265 4.91 -16.91 8.59
N TYR A 266 4.51 -16.30 7.47
CA TYR A 266 4.70 -14.86 7.27
C TYR A 266 3.80 -14.02 8.19
N GLY A 267 2.59 -14.51 8.50
CA GLY A 267 1.69 -13.83 9.42
C GLY A 267 2.22 -13.76 10.85
N GLU A 268 2.83 -14.83 11.37
CA GLU A 268 3.51 -14.81 12.68
C GLU A 268 4.73 -13.87 12.69
N PHE A 269 5.46 -13.80 11.58
CA PHE A 269 6.57 -12.87 11.43
C PHE A 269 6.13 -11.41 11.45
N GLU A 270 5.05 -11.08 10.76
CA GLU A 270 4.47 -9.73 10.78
C GLU A 270 3.87 -9.40 12.15
N GLU A 271 3.23 -10.37 12.83
CA GLU A 271 2.77 -10.23 14.23
C GLU A 271 3.96 -9.90 15.15
N MET A 272 5.07 -10.65 15.01
CA MET A 272 6.30 -10.42 15.77
C MET A 272 6.85 -9.01 15.54
N VAL A 273 6.94 -8.55 14.29
CA VAL A 273 7.45 -7.21 13.96
C VAL A 273 6.54 -6.13 14.55
N ALA A 274 5.22 -6.25 14.40
CA ALA A 274 4.25 -5.30 14.95
C ALA A 274 4.34 -5.23 16.48
N TRP A 275 4.26 -6.39 17.15
CA TRP A 275 4.39 -6.52 18.60
C TRP A 275 5.69 -5.88 19.12
N PHE A 276 6.82 -6.14 18.46
CA PHE A 276 8.10 -5.60 18.90
C PHE A 276 8.14 -4.08 18.81
N ARG A 277 7.59 -3.52 17.73
CA ARG A 277 7.53 -2.06 17.51
C ARG A 277 6.63 -1.36 18.53
N GLU A 278 5.50 -1.96 18.87
CA GLU A 278 4.55 -1.46 19.86
C GLU A 278 5.08 -1.57 21.29
N SER A 279 5.65 -2.73 21.65
CA SER A 279 6.22 -2.98 22.98
C SER A 279 7.30 -1.96 23.33
N LEU A 280 8.07 -1.52 22.33
CA LEU A 280 9.13 -0.52 22.49
C LEU A 280 8.71 0.91 22.14
N ALA A 281 7.42 1.17 21.89
CA ALA A 281 6.91 2.48 21.48
C ALA A 281 7.11 3.56 22.56
N GLN A 282 7.24 4.80 22.12
CA GLN A 282 7.48 5.94 23.00
C GLN A 282 6.40 6.99 22.84
N VAL A 283 5.99 7.60 23.94
CA VAL A 283 5.18 8.82 23.90
C VAL A 283 6.12 10.00 23.67
N ILE A 284 5.97 10.67 22.53
CA ILE A 284 6.69 11.89 22.17
C ILE A 284 5.74 13.08 22.19
N ARG A 285 6.27 14.30 22.28
CA ARG A 285 5.48 15.51 22.00
C ARG A 285 5.68 15.88 20.54
N ASP A 286 4.58 16.18 19.86
CA ASP A 286 4.63 16.80 18.55
C ASP A 286 5.32 18.17 18.68
N PRO A 287 6.38 18.45 17.90
CA PRO A 287 7.10 19.71 18.01
C PRO A 287 6.29 20.93 17.54
N GLN A 288 5.23 20.72 16.75
CA GLN A 288 4.35 21.78 16.24
C GLN A 288 3.09 21.91 17.10
N THR A 289 2.38 20.82 17.38
CA THR A 289 1.10 20.87 18.12
C THR A 289 1.25 20.71 19.63
N LEU A 290 2.43 20.32 20.12
CA LEU A 290 2.73 19.96 21.51
C LEU A 290 1.92 18.76 22.04
N GLU A 291 1.08 18.15 21.21
CA GLU A 291 0.26 17.00 21.56
C GLU A 291 1.12 15.76 21.81
N LYS A 292 0.67 14.90 22.72
CA LYS A 292 1.31 13.61 22.95
C LYS A 292 0.96 12.67 21.81
N LYS A 293 1.98 12.17 21.11
CA LYS A 293 1.83 11.18 20.05
C LYS A 293 2.63 9.92 20.38
N ILE A 294 2.11 8.76 20.01
CA ILE A 294 2.82 7.48 20.14
C ILE A 294 3.71 7.32 18.92
N LYS A 295 5.02 7.24 19.14
CA LYS A 295 6.01 6.88 18.13
C LYS A 295 6.40 5.42 18.31
N LEU A 296 5.99 4.60 17.37
CA LEU A 296 6.41 3.19 17.30
C LEU A 296 7.93 3.08 17.18
N PHE A 297 8.48 2.00 17.73
CA PHE A 297 9.89 1.69 17.56
C PHE A 297 10.20 1.26 16.12
N GLN A 298 11.48 1.32 15.74
CA GLN A 298 11.90 0.85 14.42
C GLN A 298 11.81 -0.67 14.34
N ALA A 299 11.38 -1.20 13.19
CA ALA A 299 11.42 -2.62 12.89
C ALA A 299 12.86 -3.22 13.04
N PRO A 300 12.98 -4.56 13.12
CA PRO A 300 14.24 -5.27 13.03
C PRO A 300 15.12 -4.79 11.87
N GLY A 301 16.41 -4.60 12.18
CA GLY A 301 17.37 -4.02 11.23
C GLY A 301 17.84 -5.02 10.18
N HIS A 302 17.92 -6.30 10.57
CA HIS A 302 18.17 -7.43 9.70
C HIS A 302 16.93 -8.35 9.73
N GLN A 303 16.52 -8.83 8.57
CA GLN A 303 15.44 -9.80 8.39
C GLN A 303 15.94 -10.90 7.47
N ARG A 304 15.42 -12.12 7.60
CA ARG A 304 15.95 -13.30 6.89
C ARG A 304 14.82 -14.14 6.35
N ILE A 305 15.02 -14.72 5.18
CA ILE A 305 14.20 -15.81 4.64
C ILE A 305 15.10 -17.03 4.48
N VAL A 306 14.64 -18.18 4.97
CA VAL A 306 15.30 -19.48 4.79
C VAL A 306 14.29 -20.49 4.29
N PHE A 307 14.69 -21.28 3.30
CA PHE A 307 13.78 -22.13 2.56
C PHE A 307 14.42 -23.45 2.13
N ALA A 308 13.58 -24.47 1.97
CA ALA A 308 13.98 -25.75 1.43
C ALA A 308 14.36 -25.60 -0.05
N LYS A 309 15.45 -26.26 -0.48
CA LYS A 309 15.92 -26.16 -1.86
C LYS A 309 15.11 -27.11 -2.76
N HIS A 310 14.35 -26.57 -3.69
CA HIS A 310 13.67 -27.37 -4.72
C HIS A 310 14.70 -28.16 -5.56
N PRO A 311 14.44 -29.44 -5.91
CA PRO A 311 15.36 -30.25 -6.71
C PRO A 311 15.72 -29.62 -8.07
N GLU A 312 14.74 -28.98 -8.70
CA GLU A 312 14.84 -28.30 -10.01
C GLU A 312 14.95 -26.77 -9.89
N LEU A 313 15.49 -26.26 -8.79
CA LEU A 313 15.62 -24.81 -8.60
C LEU A 313 16.58 -24.22 -9.64
N GLU A 314 16.07 -23.32 -10.49
CA GLU A 314 16.87 -22.55 -11.44
C GLU A 314 17.66 -21.44 -10.72
N THR A 315 18.89 -21.76 -10.31
CA THR A 315 19.70 -20.85 -9.47
C THR A 315 20.04 -19.53 -10.14
N GLY A 316 20.20 -19.50 -11.47
CA GLY A 316 20.48 -18.27 -12.21
C GLY A 316 19.32 -17.26 -12.16
N LYS A 317 18.07 -17.74 -12.26
CA LYS A 317 16.88 -16.91 -12.09
C LYS A 317 16.65 -16.47 -10.65
N LEU A 318 16.94 -17.32 -9.66
CA LEU A 318 16.93 -16.91 -8.25
C LEU A 318 17.96 -15.80 -7.99
N SER A 319 19.17 -15.92 -8.55
CA SER A 319 20.21 -14.89 -8.46
C SER A 319 19.79 -13.57 -9.11
N GLU A 320 19.12 -13.62 -10.27
CA GLU A 320 18.50 -12.44 -10.89
C GLU A 320 17.45 -11.82 -9.94
N PHE A 321 16.60 -12.64 -9.34
CA PHE A 321 15.62 -12.15 -8.38
C PHE A 321 16.30 -11.43 -7.18
N TYR A 322 17.39 -11.98 -6.65
CA TYR A 322 18.18 -11.31 -5.61
C TYR A 322 18.78 -9.98 -6.08
N ARG A 323 19.24 -9.90 -7.34
CA ARG A 323 19.69 -8.65 -7.96
C ARG A 323 18.57 -7.61 -8.03
N MET A 324 17.36 -8.03 -8.36
CA MET A 324 16.18 -7.15 -8.39
C MET A 324 15.79 -6.69 -6.99
N VAL A 325 15.77 -7.57 -5.99
CA VAL A 325 15.50 -7.20 -4.59
C VAL A 325 16.53 -6.20 -4.07
N GLN A 326 17.81 -6.44 -4.35
CA GLN A 326 18.88 -5.48 -4.02
C GLN A 326 18.63 -4.11 -4.66
N SER A 327 18.35 -4.10 -5.97
CA SER A 327 18.09 -2.88 -6.73
C SER A 327 16.90 -2.12 -6.16
N TYR A 328 15.81 -2.83 -5.86
CA TYR A 328 14.60 -2.29 -5.29
C TYR A 328 14.84 -1.68 -3.89
N ILE A 329 15.61 -2.34 -3.03
CA ILE A 329 16.00 -1.83 -1.71
C ILE A 329 16.84 -0.56 -1.84
N VAL A 330 17.82 -0.53 -2.76
CA VAL A 330 18.70 0.62 -2.97
C VAL A 330 17.90 1.82 -3.48
N LEU A 331 17.08 1.64 -4.52
CA LEU A 331 16.27 2.71 -5.09
C LEU A 331 15.25 3.27 -4.09
N ASN A 332 14.55 2.40 -3.34
CA ASN A 332 13.66 2.85 -2.27
C ASN A 332 14.43 3.55 -1.13
N GLY A 333 15.64 3.09 -0.81
CA GLY A 333 16.51 3.71 0.18
C GLY A 333 16.94 5.13 -0.22
N ILE A 334 17.28 5.34 -1.49
CA ILE A 334 17.60 6.67 -2.03
C ILE A 334 16.33 7.53 -2.02
N LYS A 335 15.25 7.10 -2.69
CA LYS A 335 13.96 7.82 -2.75
C LYS A 335 13.44 8.24 -1.37
N GLY A 336 13.48 7.31 -0.41
CA GLY A 336 13.06 7.50 0.98
C GLY A 336 14.03 8.31 1.85
N ASN A 337 15.10 8.85 1.28
CA ASN A 337 16.09 9.68 1.97
C ASN A 337 16.79 8.97 3.15
N SER A 338 17.04 7.66 3.03
CA SER A 338 17.62 6.87 4.12
C SER A 338 19.12 7.13 4.35
N GLY A 339 19.82 7.66 3.35
CA GLY A 339 21.27 7.89 3.40
C GLY A 339 22.07 6.63 3.09
N ILE A 340 21.45 5.64 2.44
CA ILE A 340 22.06 4.35 2.08
C ILE A 340 23.29 4.55 1.18
N GLU A 341 23.26 5.58 0.34
CA GLU A 341 24.32 6.01 -0.58
C GLU A 341 25.63 6.44 0.13
N PHE A 342 25.56 6.73 1.43
CA PHE A 342 26.71 7.07 2.28
C PHE A 342 27.09 5.95 3.26
N ALA A 343 26.39 4.82 3.25
CA ALA A 343 26.54 3.80 4.28
C ALA A 343 27.92 3.09 4.18
N ASN A 344 28.67 3.08 5.29
CA ASN A 344 29.99 2.44 5.36
C ASN A 344 29.99 0.92 5.44
N TYR A 345 28.87 0.33 5.87
CA TYR A 345 28.79 -1.09 6.18
C TYR A 345 27.73 -1.85 5.38
N LYS A 346 27.16 -1.21 4.35
CA LYS A 346 26.15 -1.80 3.45
C LYS A 346 26.56 -1.45 2.04
N SER A 347 27.32 -2.30 1.37
CA SER A 347 27.67 -2.14 -0.05
C SER A 347 26.56 -2.70 -0.94
N VAL A 348 26.59 -2.37 -2.23
CA VAL A 348 25.82 -3.10 -3.23
C VAL A 348 26.63 -4.36 -3.58
N GLN A 349 26.00 -5.54 -3.57
CA GLN A 349 26.65 -6.79 -3.97
C GLN A 349 27.00 -6.72 -5.47
N SER A 350 28.18 -7.24 -5.82
CA SER A 350 28.57 -7.40 -7.22
C SER A 350 27.78 -8.53 -7.87
N GLU A 351 27.65 -8.47 -9.19
CA GLU A 351 27.03 -9.53 -10.01
C GLU A 351 27.65 -10.90 -9.68
N ALA A 352 28.98 -10.99 -9.64
CA ALA A 352 29.69 -12.23 -9.32
C ALA A 352 29.34 -12.81 -7.93
N ASN A 353 29.08 -11.96 -6.92
CA ASN A 353 28.66 -12.46 -5.61
C ASN A 353 27.24 -13.04 -5.66
N LEU A 354 26.35 -12.42 -6.44
CA LEU A 354 24.96 -12.87 -6.60
C LEU A 354 24.87 -14.14 -7.44
N SER A 355 25.61 -14.24 -8.55
CA SER A 355 25.62 -15.42 -9.44
C SER A 355 26.10 -16.68 -8.71
N ASN A 356 27.06 -16.54 -7.80
CA ASN A 356 27.58 -17.65 -7.01
C ASN A 356 26.74 -17.94 -5.76
N LEU A 357 25.67 -17.19 -5.51
CA LEU A 357 24.92 -17.19 -4.25
C LEU A 357 25.86 -17.10 -3.03
N TYR A 358 26.92 -16.31 -3.17
CA TYR A 358 28.08 -16.33 -2.29
C TYR A 358 27.90 -15.44 -1.05
N HIS A 359 28.34 -15.95 0.11
CA HIS A 359 28.34 -15.25 1.42
C HIS A 359 29.38 -14.10 1.56
N GLY A 360 29.87 -13.54 0.46
CA GLY A 360 30.86 -12.46 0.48
C GLY A 360 30.31 -11.08 0.86
N GLY A 361 31.00 -10.36 1.74
CA GLY A 361 30.86 -8.92 1.90
C GLY A 361 29.75 -8.44 2.86
N ARG A 362 29.74 -7.13 3.13
CA ARG A 362 28.73 -6.46 3.95
C ARG A 362 27.71 -5.75 3.05
N GLY A 363 26.88 -6.52 2.34
CA GLY A 363 25.91 -5.97 1.38
C GLY A 363 24.58 -5.49 1.98
N VAL A 364 23.76 -4.80 1.17
CA VAL A 364 22.34 -4.50 1.48
C VAL A 364 21.49 -5.75 1.58
N ILE A 365 21.86 -6.78 0.80
CA ILE A 365 21.45 -8.16 0.95
C ILE A 365 22.68 -9.05 1.08
N ARG A 366 22.48 -10.24 1.62
CA ARG A 366 23.51 -11.28 1.70
C ARG A 366 22.85 -12.63 1.47
N PRO A 367 23.16 -13.34 0.38
CA PRO A 367 22.87 -14.76 0.29
C PRO A 367 23.51 -15.45 1.50
N ASP A 368 22.69 -16.12 2.29
CA ASP A 368 23.12 -16.87 3.47
C ASP A 368 23.32 -18.32 3.00
N ASP A 369 24.54 -18.63 2.56
CA ASP A 369 24.96 -20.02 2.44
C ASP A 369 25.24 -20.61 3.84
N GLN A 370 25.53 -21.91 3.88
CA GLN A 370 25.44 -22.87 4.99
C GLN A 370 26.22 -22.57 6.30
N TRP A 371 26.58 -21.32 6.61
CA TRP A 371 27.42 -20.95 7.75
C TRP A 371 26.65 -20.76 9.06
N LYS A 372 25.40 -20.29 9.01
CA LYS A 372 24.57 -20.18 10.22
C LYS A 372 24.06 -21.57 10.62
N PRO A 373 24.25 -22.02 11.89
CA PRO A 373 23.87 -23.36 12.32
C PRO A 373 22.44 -23.76 11.96
N TRP A 374 21.50 -22.82 12.04
CA TRP A 374 20.09 -23.07 11.71
C TRP A 374 19.80 -23.23 10.20
N VAL A 375 20.55 -22.57 9.31
CA VAL A 375 20.49 -22.80 7.84
C VAL A 375 21.16 -24.13 7.48
N ARG A 376 22.32 -24.39 8.07
CA ARG A 376 23.10 -25.61 7.85
C ARG A 376 22.34 -26.86 8.28
N ASN A 377 21.70 -26.81 9.46
CA ASN A 377 20.98 -27.93 10.04
C ASN A 377 19.70 -28.29 9.26
N THR A 378 19.22 -27.39 8.41
CA THR A 378 18.05 -27.62 7.56
C THR A 378 18.41 -28.05 6.13
N GLY A 379 19.68 -27.94 5.71
CA GLY A 379 20.11 -28.22 4.33
C GLY A 379 19.53 -27.26 3.28
N GLY A 380 18.89 -26.17 3.72
CA GLY A 380 18.22 -25.19 2.88
C GLY A 380 19.13 -24.08 2.35
N LEU A 381 18.53 -23.11 1.68
CA LEU A 381 19.16 -21.85 1.24
C LEU A 381 18.60 -20.68 2.06
N GLY A 382 19.36 -19.59 2.16
CA GLY A 382 18.94 -18.40 2.89
C GLY A 382 19.30 -17.10 2.20
N ILE A 383 18.59 -16.04 2.59
CA ILE A 383 18.96 -14.66 2.28
C ILE A 383 18.70 -13.77 3.50
N GLU A 384 19.68 -12.93 3.81
CA GLU A 384 19.61 -11.90 4.84
C GLU A 384 19.43 -10.53 4.18
N PHE A 385 18.33 -9.85 4.51
CA PHE A 385 18.05 -8.46 4.16
C PHE A 385 18.60 -7.56 5.27
N ARG A 386 19.61 -6.76 4.92
CA ARG A 386 20.30 -5.88 5.86
C ARG A 386 19.88 -4.42 5.73
N ALA A 387 19.10 -4.10 4.70
CA ALA A 387 18.49 -2.82 4.45
C ALA A 387 17.06 -3.02 3.90
N GLY A 388 16.28 -1.94 3.81
CA GLY A 388 14.92 -2.02 3.25
C GLY A 388 13.88 -2.72 4.14
N THR A 389 14.22 -3.07 5.39
CA THR A 389 13.33 -3.78 6.34
C THR A 389 12.47 -2.86 7.20
N LYS A 390 12.81 -1.57 7.27
CA LYS A 390 12.17 -0.61 8.19
C LYS A 390 10.85 -0.03 7.67
N ASN A 391 10.69 0.00 6.34
CA ASN A 391 9.47 0.44 5.70
C ASN A 391 8.67 -0.80 5.31
N LEU A 392 7.45 -0.90 5.82
CA LEU A 392 6.61 -2.09 5.66
C LEU A 392 6.26 -2.37 4.20
N ALA A 393 5.90 -1.35 3.43
CA ALA A 393 5.47 -1.51 2.04
C ALA A 393 6.53 -2.22 1.16
N PRO A 394 7.77 -1.71 1.06
CA PRO A 394 8.80 -2.41 0.29
C PRO A 394 9.19 -3.75 0.92
N ALA A 395 9.29 -3.83 2.26
CA ALA A 395 9.66 -5.07 2.95
C ALA A 395 8.70 -6.21 2.62
N ARG A 396 7.40 -5.97 2.79
CA ARG A 396 6.36 -6.94 2.47
C ARG A 396 6.40 -7.34 1.01
N PHE A 397 6.54 -6.38 0.10
CA PHE A 397 6.56 -6.68 -1.32
C PHE A 397 7.67 -7.67 -1.70
N TYR A 398 8.94 -7.37 -1.41
CA TYR A 398 10.03 -8.26 -1.84
C TYR A 398 10.07 -9.58 -1.05
N GLN A 399 9.64 -9.60 0.22
CA GLN A 399 9.63 -10.82 1.03
C GLN A 399 8.55 -11.79 0.56
N THR A 400 7.33 -11.29 0.34
CA THR A 400 6.21 -12.13 -0.09
C THR A 400 6.37 -12.61 -1.52
N THR A 401 6.86 -11.77 -2.44
CA THR A 401 7.10 -12.20 -3.83
C THR A 401 8.21 -13.25 -3.92
N LEU A 402 9.32 -13.05 -3.20
CA LEU A 402 10.39 -14.06 -3.12
C LEU A 402 9.88 -15.37 -2.52
N ALA A 403 9.21 -15.31 -1.36
CA ALA A 403 8.70 -16.49 -0.69
C ALA A 403 7.68 -17.25 -1.54
N ALA A 404 6.81 -16.55 -2.27
CA ALA A 404 5.82 -17.16 -3.14
C ALA A 404 6.46 -17.89 -4.34
N ARG A 405 7.42 -17.25 -5.02
CA ARG A 405 8.14 -17.86 -6.15
C ARG A 405 8.99 -19.04 -5.73
N ILE A 406 9.60 -18.98 -4.54
CA ILE A 406 10.31 -20.12 -3.95
C ILE A 406 9.33 -21.27 -3.63
N ALA A 407 8.21 -20.97 -2.97
CA ALA A 407 7.23 -21.98 -2.58
C ALA A 407 6.67 -22.74 -3.79
N ALA A 408 6.37 -22.01 -4.87
CA ALA A 408 5.85 -22.57 -6.12
C ALA A 408 6.94 -22.95 -7.14
N ASN A 409 8.23 -22.84 -6.80
CA ASN A 409 9.36 -22.99 -7.75
C ASN A 409 9.12 -22.32 -9.12
N ASP A 410 8.51 -21.13 -9.13
CA ASP A 410 8.06 -20.45 -10.35
C ASP A 410 8.76 -19.09 -10.50
N PHE A 411 9.77 -19.10 -11.35
CA PHE A 411 10.50 -17.91 -11.80
C PHE A 411 10.18 -17.55 -13.26
N SER A 412 8.99 -17.91 -13.73
CA SER A 412 8.51 -17.49 -15.05
C SER A 412 8.57 -15.97 -15.22
N GLY A 413 8.97 -15.53 -16.40
CA GLY A 413 9.17 -14.12 -16.74
C GLY A 413 10.43 -13.49 -16.14
N ILE A 414 11.20 -14.18 -15.30
CA ILE A 414 12.47 -13.70 -14.75
C ILE A 414 13.62 -14.19 -15.63
N ALA A 415 14.52 -13.28 -15.99
CA ALA A 415 15.73 -13.56 -16.75
C ALA A 415 16.74 -14.40 -15.94
N ASP A 416 17.69 -15.03 -16.62
CA ASP A 416 18.86 -15.56 -15.94
C ASP A 416 19.82 -14.40 -15.60
N ILE A 417 20.49 -14.45 -14.44
CA ILE A 417 21.48 -13.43 -14.07
C ILE A 417 22.60 -13.30 -15.12
N ALA A 418 22.89 -14.36 -15.87
CA ALA A 418 23.89 -14.37 -16.93
C ALA A 418 23.46 -13.61 -18.20
N ASP A 419 22.17 -13.33 -18.38
CA ASP A 419 21.64 -12.73 -19.63
C ASP A 419 22.13 -11.29 -19.84
N TYR A 420 22.39 -10.56 -18.75
CA TYR A 420 22.90 -9.19 -18.80
C TYR A 420 23.56 -8.78 -17.49
N ASN A 421 24.40 -7.72 -17.53
CA ASN A 421 24.95 -7.08 -16.34
C ASN A 421 24.15 -5.83 -15.99
N LEU A 422 23.85 -5.60 -14.71
CA LEU A 422 23.17 -4.38 -14.28
C LEU A 422 24.12 -3.44 -13.51
N ASN A 423 24.85 -3.95 -12.53
CA ASN A 423 25.77 -3.16 -11.71
C ASN A 423 27.22 -3.64 -11.90
N SER A 424 27.76 -3.40 -13.10
CA SER A 424 29.16 -3.68 -13.43
C SER A 424 30.05 -2.46 -13.21
N SER A 425 31.29 -2.68 -12.73
CA SER A 425 32.31 -1.63 -12.63
C SER A 425 32.70 -1.05 -13.98
N SER A 426 32.54 -1.81 -15.08
CA SER A 426 32.79 -1.33 -16.44
C SER A 426 31.89 -0.14 -16.82
N PHE A 427 30.66 -0.10 -16.30
CA PHE A 427 29.70 0.97 -16.58
C PHE A 427 29.97 2.26 -15.82
N GLN A 428 30.89 2.25 -14.85
CA GLN A 428 31.09 3.36 -13.92
C GLN A 428 32.29 4.24 -14.30
N THR A 429 32.96 3.94 -15.42
CA THR A 429 34.09 4.74 -15.92
C THR A 429 33.61 5.97 -16.70
N ALA A 430 34.39 7.06 -16.66
CA ALA A 430 34.03 8.28 -17.38
C ALA A 430 33.89 8.05 -18.90
N GLN A 431 34.74 7.20 -19.49
CA GLN A 431 34.66 6.83 -20.90
C GLN A 431 33.37 6.07 -21.22
N SER A 432 33.05 5.02 -20.45
CA SER A 432 31.84 4.23 -20.70
C SER A 432 30.57 5.07 -20.55
N ILE A 433 30.50 5.94 -19.54
CA ILE A 433 29.35 6.85 -19.35
C ILE A 433 29.26 7.84 -20.52
N SER A 434 30.39 8.41 -20.95
CA SER A 434 30.45 9.33 -22.11
C SER A 434 29.90 8.68 -23.38
N GLU A 435 30.35 7.47 -23.71
CA GLU A 435 29.95 6.71 -24.89
C GLU A 435 28.47 6.27 -24.82
N ARG A 436 28.02 5.74 -23.67
CA ARG A 436 26.65 5.20 -23.52
C ARG A 436 25.56 6.28 -23.56
N PHE A 437 25.86 7.49 -23.13
CA PHE A 437 24.88 8.56 -22.97
C PHE A 437 25.13 9.78 -23.88
N GLY A 438 26.18 9.76 -24.73
CA GLY A 438 26.50 10.85 -25.63
C GLY A 438 26.82 12.16 -24.91
N ILE A 439 27.67 12.09 -23.88
CA ILE A 439 28.09 13.21 -23.04
C ILE A 439 29.59 13.43 -23.23
N GLU A 440 30.07 14.66 -23.29
CA GLU A 440 31.51 14.94 -23.32
C GLU A 440 32.23 14.34 -22.11
N GLN A 441 33.34 13.64 -22.34
CA GLN A 441 34.03 12.88 -21.30
C GLN A 441 34.49 13.76 -20.12
N ASP A 442 34.89 15.01 -20.38
CA ASP A 442 35.34 15.93 -19.33
C ASP A 442 34.19 16.42 -18.44
N VAL A 443 32.99 16.59 -19.00
CA VAL A 443 31.76 16.86 -18.23
C VAL A 443 31.46 15.68 -17.29
N VAL A 444 31.60 14.45 -17.80
CA VAL A 444 31.41 13.24 -16.99
C VAL A 444 32.43 13.17 -15.85
N LYS A 445 33.72 13.42 -16.13
CA LYS A 445 34.77 13.44 -15.09
C LYS A 445 34.42 14.44 -13.99
N GLN A 446 34.04 15.67 -14.36
CA GLN A 446 33.65 16.69 -13.40
C GLN A 446 32.45 16.26 -12.53
N ALA A 447 31.44 15.62 -13.13
CA ALA A 447 30.29 15.11 -12.38
C ALA A 447 30.71 14.01 -11.38
N LEU A 448 31.57 13.08 -11.80
CA LEU A 448 32.08 12.02 -10.91
C LEU A 448 32.91 12.61 -9.77
N ASP A 449 33.72 13.63 -10.04
CA ASP A 449 34.50 14.34 -9.01
C ASP A 449 33.59 15.02 -7.99
N ASN A 450 32.52 15.70 -8.44
CA ASN A 450 31.53 16.31 -7.55
C ASN A 450 30.80 15.26 -6.68
N MET A 451 30.43 14.11 -7.26
CA MET A 451 29.84 13.00 -6.49
C MET A 451 30.80 12.40 -5.47
N ASN A 452 32.08 12.26 -5.83
CA ASN A 452 33.15 11.81 -4.94
C ASN A 452 33.30 12.78 -3.76
N LYS A 453 33.37 14.09 -4.03
CA LYS A 453 33.43 15.15 -3.01
C LYS A 453 32.22 15.11 -2.07
N ALA A 454 31.01 14.88 -2.59
CA ALA A 454 29.80 14.69 -1.80
C ALA A 454 29.77 13.38 -0.99
N GLY A 455 30.69 12.46 -1.24
CA GLY A 455 30.80 11.16 -0.55
C GLY A 455 29.87 10.08 -1.10
N ILE A 456 29.32 10.25 -2.31
CA ILE A 456 28.51 9.23 -2.98
C ILE A 456 29.42 8.14 -3.51
N LYS A 457 29.22 6.92 -3.00
CA LYS A 457 30.00 5.75 -3.40
C LYS A 457 29.66 5.28 -4.81
N ASP A 458 30.66 4.81 -5.54
CA ASP A 458 30.54 4.37 -6.93
C ASP A 458 29.40 3.38 -7.15
N SER A 459 29.29 2.34 -6.30
CA SER A 459 28.23 1.33 -6.39
C SER A 459 26.81 1.88 -6.18
N TYR A 460 26.67 3.06 -5.59
CA TYR A 460 25.39 3.74 -5.35
C TYR A 460 25.07 4.82 -6.38
N ARG A 461 25.92 4.99 -7.41
CA ARG A 461 25.65 5.82 -8.58
C ARG A 461 24.68 5.10 -9.52
N VAL A 462 23.46 4.89 -9.03
CA VAL A 462 22.43 4.09 -9.68
C VAL A 462 22.04 4.62 -11.06
N MET A 463 22.23 5.91 -11.33
CA MET A 463 21.97 6.50 -12.65
C MET A 463 22.87 5.92 -13.75
N TYR A 464 24.06 5.42 -13.40
CA TYR A 464 25.03 4.89 -14.35
C TYR A 464 24.99 3.36 -14.48
N TRP A 465 24.09 2.69 -13.76
CA TRP A 465 23.89 1.25 -13.93
C TRP A 465 23.40 0.90 -15.35
N GLY A 466 23.41 -0.37 -15.67
CA GLY A 466 23.08 -0.98 -16.95
C GLY A 466 21.61 -0.90 -17.37
N TRP A 467 20.79 0.01 -16.83
CA TRP A 467 19.34 0.05 -17.10
C TRP A 467 18.98 0.13 -18.58
N THR A 468 19.85 0.76 -19.38
CA THR A 468 19.64 1.01 -20.81
C THR A 468 20.28 -0.06 -21.70
N GLU A 469 20.95 -1.08 -21.13
CA GLU A 469 21.58 -2.17 -21.88
C GLU A 469 20.53 -3.05 -22.57
N PRO A 470 20.61 -3.32 -23.88
CA PRO A 470 19.55 -3.99 -24.65
C PRO A 470 19.04 -5.32 -24.06
N GLY A 471 19.88 -6.05 -23.31
CA GLY A 471 19.51 -7.31 -22.65
C GLY A 471 18.65 -7.19 -21.38
N VAL A 472 18.42 -5.99 -20.83
CA VAL A 472 17.57 -5.82 -19.64
C VAL A 472 16.11 -6.16 -19.98
N ALA A 473 15.61 -7.29 -19.48
CA ALA A 473 14.35 -7.89 -19.92
C ALA A 473 13.07 -7.07 -19.68
N PHE A 474 13.06 -6.17 -18.68
CA PHE A 474 11.86 -5.44 -18.24
C PHE A 474 11.85 -3.95 -18.64
N ILE A 475 12.84 -3.50 -19.41
CA ILE A 475 12.93 -2.11 -19.90
C ILE A 475 12.83 -2.12 -21.43
N GLY A 476 11.70 -1.66 -21.96
CA GLY A 476 11.44 -1.47 -23.38
C GLY A 476 12.06 -0.21 -23.96
N ASP A 477 12.10 -0.10 -25.29
CA ASP A 477 12.93 0.90 -25.98
C ASP A 477 12.53 2.34 -25.68
N THR A 478 11.22 2.63 -25.63
CA THR A 478 10.69 3.96 -25.23
C THR A 478 11.29 4.39 -23.89
N LYS A 479 11.34 3.45 -22.93
CA LYS A 479 11.84 3.70 -21.60
C LYS A 479 13.36 3.89 -21.58
N ARG A 480 14.09 3.14 -22.40
CA ARG A 480 15.56 3.28 -22.54
C ARG A 480 15.94 4.68 -22.97
N GLU A 481 15.28 5.23 -24.00
CA GLU A 481 15.58 6.58 -24.49
C GLU A 481 15.27 7.66 -23.46
N ILE A 482 14.16 7.51 -22.72
CA ILE A 482 13.83 8.40 -21.61
C ILE A 482 14.90 8.34 -20.51
N ILE A 483 15.37 7.14 -20.13
CA ILE A 483 16.41 7.00 -19.11
C ILE A 483 17.73 7.61 -19.60
N LYS A 484 18.14 7.37 -20.86
CA LYS A 484 19.37 7.95 -21.43
C LYS A 484 19.37 9.48 -21.31
N ASN A 485 18.28 10.11 -21.71
CA ASN A 485 18.15 11.57 -21.63
C ASN A 485 18.08 12.06 -20.18
N LEU A 486 17.40 11.34 -19.30
CA LEU A 486 17.36 11.68 -17.88
C LEU A 486 18.74 11.59 -17.21
N VAL A 487 19.56 10.61 -17.60
CA VAL A 487 20.96 10.49 -17.13
C VAL A 487 21.81 11.63 -17.68
N LYS A 488 21.67 11.96 -18.96
CA LYS A 488 22.39 13.07 -19.60
C LYS A 488 22.16 14.40 -18.88
N ASP A 489 20.89 14.77 -18.68
CA ASP A 489 20.53 16.00 -17.96
C ASP A 489 21.07 15.99 -16.53
N TYR A 490 20.96 14.85 -15.84
CA TYR A 490 21.46 14.71 -14.47
C TYR A 490 22.98 14.90 -14.39
N THR A 491 23.75 14.25 -15.27
CA THR A 491 25.22 14.33 -15.29
C THR A 491 25.68 15.74 -15.60
N GLN A 492 25.08 16.41 -16.58
CA GLN A 492 25.41 17.80 -16.92
C GLN A 492 25.14 18.74 -15.74
N LYS A 493 24.00 18.59 -15.06
CA LYS A 493 23.66 19.42 -13.90
C LYS A 493 24.59 19.19 -12.70
N VAL A 494 24.99 17.95 -12.43
CA VAL A 494 25.98 17.67 -11.37
C VAL A 494 27.37 18.23 -11.73
N ALA A 495 27.76 18.18 -13.01
CA ALA A 495 29.03 18.76 -13.46
C ALA A 495 29.08 20.30 -13.30
N LEU A 496 27.94 20.98 -13.48
CA LEU A 496 27.82 22.44 -13.37
C LEU A 496 27.78 22.97 -11.93
N MET A 497 27.80 22.09 -10.92
CA MET A 497 27.84 22.52 -9.52
C MET A 497 29.12 23.29 -9.22
N ASP A 498 28.99 24.35 -8.42
CA ASP A 498 30.10 25.21 -8.02
C ASP A 498 31.23 24.37 -7.37
N PRO A 499 32.44 24.36 -7.95
CA PRO A 499 33.56 23.58 -7.42
C PRO A 499 34.02 24.01 -6.03
N ASP A 500 33.68 25.24 -5.60
CA ASP A 500 34.02 25.84 -4.32
C ASP A 500 32.87 25.76 -3.29
N MET A 501 31.75 25.10 -3.64
CA MET A 501 30.61 24.90 -2.74
C MET A 501 31.01 24.16 -1.45
N ASP A 502 30.41 24.55 -0.32
CA ASP A 502 30.59 23.85 0.95
C ASP A 502 30.26 22.34 0.79
N PRO A 503 31.12 21.42 1.25
CA PRO A 503 30.92 19.98 1.07
C PRO A 503 29.58 19.45 1.63
N SER A 504 29.06 20.05 2.70
CA SER A 504 27.77 19.65 3.29
C SER A 504 26.60 20.11 2.43
N GLN A 505 26.70 21.31 1.84
CA GLN A 505 25.72 21.81 0.88
C GLN A 505 25.75 20.97 -0.40
N LEU A 506 26.93 20.75 -1.00
CA LEU A 506 27.11 19.91 -2.19
C LEU A 506 26.52 18.51 -1.98
N LYS A 507 26.78 17.92 -0.81
CA LYS A 507 26.21 16.63 -0.42
C LYS A 507 24.67 16.65 -0.42
N ASN A 508 24.05 17.68 0.14
CA ASN A 508 22.60 17.78 0.19
C ASN A 508 21.98 17.96 -1.19
N GLU A 509 22.58 18.80 -2.04
CA GLU A 509 22.10 19.05 -3.41
C GLU A 509 22.19 17.80 -4.28
N ILE A 510 23.37 17.16 -4.36
CA ILE A 510 23.53 15.90 -5.13
C ILE A 510 22.60 14.80 -4.60
N ARG A 511 22.41 14.73 -3.29
CA ARG A 511 21.49 13.77 -2.68
C ARG A 511 20.05 14.03 -3.11
N GLU A 512 19.60 15.28 -3.16
CA GLU A 512 18.25 15.61 -3.64
C GLU A 512 18.09 15.35 -5.14
N MET A 513 19.11 15.63 -5.93
CA MET A 513 19.11 15.27 -7.35
C MET A 513 19.00 13.75 -7.56
N ASN A 514 19.75 12.95 -6.79
CA ASN A 514 19.63 11.47 -6.82
C ASN A 514 18.22 11.00 -6.50
N ARG A 515 17.61 11.57 -5.46
CA ARG A 515 16.23 11.27 -5.06
C ARG A 515 15.24 11.59 -6.16
N THR A 516 15.44 12.73 -6.81
CA THR A 516 14.58 13.21 -7.89
C THR A 516 14.71 12.31 -9.11
N TRP A 517 15.94 11.97 -9.52
CA TRP A 517 16.21 11.04 -10.62
C TRP A 517 15.59 9.66 -10.39
N VAL A 518 15.82 9.04 -9.22
CA VAL A 518 15.25 7.72 -8.87
C VAL A 518 13.72 7.77 -8.88
N SER A 519 13.15 8.87 -8.39
CA SER A 519 11.71 8.99 -8.34
C SER A 519 11.07 9.23 -9.71
N ALA A 520 11.70 10.05 -10.57
CA ALA A 520 11.21 10.39 -11.89
C ALA A 520 11.37 9.23 -12.88
N SER A 521 12.47 8.47 -12.77
CA SER A 521 12.76 7.31 -13.62
C SER A 521 11.79 6.14 -13.45
N LYS A 522 10.86 6.12 -12.49
CA LYS A 522 9.88 5.03 -12.28
C LYS A 522 10.43 3.60 -12.18
N LEU A 523 11.75 3.41 -12.12
CA LEU A 523 12.39 2.08 -12.07
C LEU A 523 11.90 1.21 -10.90
N ILE A 524 11.48 1.83 -9.79
CA ILE A 524 10.86 1.12 -8.67
C ILE A 524 9.56 0.43 -9.11
N ASP A 525 8.72 1.11 -9.87
CA ASP A 525 7.45 0.57 -10.37
C ASP A 525 7.72 -0.53 -11.42
N ASP A 526 8.73 -0.33 -12.28
CA ASP A 526 9.16 -1.33 -13.28
C ASP A 526 9.68 -2.62 -12.60
N LEU A 527 10.48 -2.49 -11.54
CA LEU A 527 10.96 -3.62 -10.73
C LEU A 527 9.82 -4.33 -9.99
N GLU A 528 8.82 -3.59 -9.49
CA GLU A 528 7.64 -4.20 -8.87
C GLU A 528 6.85 -5.02 -9.88
N ASN A 529 6.67 -4.50 -11.10
CA ASN A 529 6.00 -5.23 -12.17
C ASN A 529 6.77 -6.50 -12.58
N TYR A 530 8.10 -6.41 -12.67
CA TYR A 530 8.95 -7.53 -13.06
C TYR A 530 9.02 -8.64 -11.98
N MET A 531 9.15 -8.28 -10.70
CA MET A 531 9.29 -9.26 -9.61
C MET A 531 7.97 -9.93 -9.22
N ARG A 532 6.83 -9.25 -9.42
CA ARG A 532 5.51 -9.77 -9.05
C ARG A 532 5.20 -11.06 -9.82
N PRO A 533 4.71 -12.13 -9.17
CA PRO A 533 4.16 -13.28 -9.86
C PRO A 533 3.02 -12.85 -10.80
N LYS A 534 2.97 -13.38 -12.01
CA LYS A 534 1.89 -13.10 -12.97
C LYS A 534 0.85 -14.23 -12.90
N ASP A 535 -0.41 -13.88 -13.08
CA ASP A 535 -1.58 -14.74 -12.86
C ASP A 535 -1.90 -15.65 -14.06
N MET A 536 -0.99 -16.57 -14.43
CA MET A 536 -1.23 -17.71 -15.36
C MET A 536 -0.90 -17.58 -16.85
N ASP A 537 -0.92 -18.76 -17.48
CA ASP A 537 -0.98 -19.06 -18.90
C ASP A 537 -2.31 -18.54 -19.50
N TYR A 538 -2.21 -17.54 -20.38
CA TYR A 538 -3.36 -16.89 -21.03
C TYR A 538 -4.27 -17.87 -21.79
N ASN A 539 -3.79 -19.07 -22.13
CA ASN A 539 -4.58 -20.07 -22.86
C ASN A 539 -5.66 -20.76 -21.99
N GLU A 540 -5.51 -20.76 -20.66
CA GLU A 540 -6.49 -21.39 -19.74
C GLU A 540 -7.50 -20.38 -19.16
N LEU A 541 -7.21 -19.08 -19.29
CA LEU A 541 -8.06 -17.99 -18.84
C LEU A 541 -9.22 -17.77 -19.83
N THR A 542 -10.45 -18.05 -19.39
CA THR A 542 -11.66 -17.64 -20.12
C THR A 542 -12.13 -16.28 -19.61
N MET A 543 -12.67 -15.43 -20.49
CA MET A 543 -13.47 -14.27 -20.07
C MET A 543 -14.95 -14.64 -19.83
N ASP A 544 -15.36 -15.81 -20.33
CA ASP A 544 -16.75 -16.22 -20.25
C ASP A 544 -17.18 -16.61 -18.84
N PHE A 545 -18.34 -16.10 -18.46
CA PHE A 545 -19.07 -16.51 -17.29
C PHE A 545 -19.83 -17.80 -17.59
N LYS A 546 -19.59 -18.83 -16.78
CA LYS A 546 -20.26 -20.13 -16.91
C LYS A 546 -21.52 -20.13 -16.05
N ALA A 547 -22.64 -19.72 -16.64
CA ALA A 547 -23.93 -19.72 -15.95
C ALA A 547 -24.35 -21.13 -15.50
N LYS A 548 -24.94 -21.22 -14.31
CA LYS A 548 -25.55 -22.47 -13.82
C LYS A 548 -26.92 -22.65 -14.48
N VAL A 549 -26.93 -23.31 -15.64
CA VAL A 549 -28.14 -23.46 -16.49
C VAL A 549 -29.28 -24.16 -15.75
N ASP A 550 -28.96 -25.11 -14.85
CA ASP A 550 -29.96 -25.87 -14.06
C ASP A 550 -30.32 -25.22 -12.71
N ALA A 551 -29.92 -23.97 -12.46
CA ALA A 551 -30.27 -23.30 -11.21
C ALA A 551 -31.80 -23.15 -11.07
N PRO A 552 -32.37 -23.38 -9.87
CA PRO A 552 -33.79 -23.17 -9.64
C PRO A 552 -34.16 -21.69 -9.86
N ASN A 553 -35.42 -21.42 -10.19
CA ASN A 553 -35.94 -20.05 -10.36
C ASN A 553 -35.26 -19.23 -11.46
N ARG A 554 -34.76 -19.88 -12.53
CA ARG A 554 -34.37 -19.17 -13.75
C ARG A 554 -35.58 -18.82 -14.61
N VAL A 555 -35.48 -17.73 -15.36
CA VAL A 555 -36.49 -17.32 -16.34
C VAL A 555 -36.56 -18.31 -17.50
N ASN A 556 -37.74 -18.40 -18.14
CA ASN A 556 -37.90 -19.17 -19.37
C ASN A 556 -37.14 -18.48 -20.50
N ASN A 557 -36.23 -19.18 -21.17
CA ASN A 557 -35.30 -18.65 -22.19
C ASN A 557 -34.29 -17.64 -21.62
N PRO A 558 -33.28 -18.11 -20.87
CA PRO A 558 -32.25 -17.21 -20.32
C PRO A 558 -31.46 -16.53 -21.44
N VAL A 559 -31.15 -15.24 -21.24
CA VAL A 559 -30.24 -14.45 -22.08
C VAL A 559 -28.80 -14.93 -21.82
N ASP A 560 -28.01 -15.16 -22.87
CA ASP A 560 -26.59 -15.38 -22.69
C ASP A 560 -25.90 -14.04 -22.43
N VAL A 561 -25.47 -13.82 -21.20
CA VAL A 561 -24.80 -12.58 -20.79
C VAL A 561 -23.38 -12.44 -21.36
N ASN A 562 -22.82 -13.51 -21.92
CA ASN A 562 -21.54 -13.44 -22.60
C ASN A 562 -21.64 -12.70 -23.94
N ASP A 563 -22.84 -12.65 -24.54
CA ASP A 563 -23.12 -11.94 -25.79
C ASP A 563 -23.49 -10.46 -25.58
N ILE A 564 -23.56 -9.99 -24.32
CA ILE A 564 -23.81 -8.57 -24.03
C ILE A 564 -22.51 -7.78 -24.24
N ASP A 565 -22.58 -6.78 -25.13
CA ASP A 565 -21.45 -5.91 -25.42
C ASP A 565 -21.05 -5.07 -24.20
N LEU A 566 -19.74 -5.04 -23.95
CA LEU A 566 -19.10 -4.22 -22.94
C LEU A 566 -18.13 -3.24 -23.61
N GLY A 567 -18.05 -2.02 -23.07
CA GLY A 567 -16.99 -1.07 -23.40
C GLY A 567 -16.01 -0.98 -22.24
N ILE A 568 -14.72 -1.18 -22.48
CA ILE A 568 -13.70 -1.17 -21.44
C ILE A 568 -12.74 0.00 -21.70
N GLU A 569 -12.39 0.70 -20.63
CA GLU A 569 -11.33 1.69 -20.66
C GLU A 569 -10.13 1.13 -19.91
N TYR A 570 -8.97 1.04 -20.59
CA TYR A 570 -7.71 0.64 -19.97
C TYR A 570 -6.83 1.85 -19.79
N SER A 571 -6.35 2.08 -18.56
CA SER A 571 -5.48 3.21 -18.25
C SER A 571 -4.07 2.77 -17.86
N GLY A 572 -3.07 3.49 -18.36
CA GLY A 572 -1.66 3.30 -18.04
C GLY A 572 -0.96 4.62 -17.74
N LYS A 573 0.06 4.58 -16.87
CA LYS A 573 0.91 5.75 -16.60
C LYS A 573 2.08 5.79 -17.57
N PHE A 574 2.36 6.99 -18.08
CA PHE A 574 3.57 7.25 -18.87
C PHE A 574 4.83 6.70 -18.18
N PRO A 575 5.84 6.31 -18.98
CA PRO A 575 7.07 5.73 -18.48
C PRO A 575 7.89 6.70 -17.61
N LEU A 576 7.69 8.02 -17.68
CA LEU A 576 8.33 9.01 -16.80
C LEU A 576 7.34 9.53 -15.75
N ARG A 577 7.76 9.66 -14.49
CA ARG A 577 6.93 10.26 -13.43
C ARG A 577 7.20 11.76 -13.32
N LEU A 578 6.13 12.55 -13.45
CA LEU A 578 6.12 13.98 -13.16
C LEU A 578 6.75 14.29 -11.79
N LYS A 579 7.61 15.30 -11.77
CA LYS A 579 8.08 16.00 -10.58
C LYS A 579 7.81 17.48 -10.70
N SER A 580 7.17 18.01 -9.67
CA SER A 580 6.83 19.42 -9.54
C SER A 580 7.06 19.91 -8.11
N ILE A 581 7.42 21.18 -7.99
CA ILE A 581 7.40 21.92 -6.74
C ILE A 581 5.95 22.36 -6.50
N THR A 582 5.48 22.15 -5.27
CA THR A 582 4.17 22.59 -4.81
C THR A 582 4.31 23.38 -3.52
N SER A 583 3.31 24.20 -3.19
CA SER A 583 3.24 24.87 -1.89
C SER A 583 3.41 23.87 -0.74
N LYS A 584 4.14 24.29 0.30
CA LYS A 584 4.42 23.46 1.49
C LYS A 584 3.12 23.06 2.21
N GLU A 585 2.23 24.03 2.35
CA GLU A 585 0.92 23.91 2.99
C GLU A 585 -0.20 23.92 1.94
N ARG A 586 -1.37 23.41 2.32
CA ARG A 586 -2.58 23.53 1.51
C ARG A 586 -3.07 24.97 1.62
N LEU A 587 -3.55 25.53 0.52
CA LEU A 587 -4.16 26.86 0.48
C LEU A 587 -5.63 26.78 0.89
N GLU A 588 -6.35 27.90 0.86
CA GLU A 588 -7.75 28.00 1.29
C GLU A 588 -8.72 27.07 0.53
N ASP A 589 -8.37 26.66 -0.69
CA ASP A 589 -9.11 25.68 -1.49
C ASP A 589 -8.85 24.22 -1.06
N GLY A 590 -8.07 24.03 -0.01
CA GLY A 590 -7.68 22.72 0.51
C GLY A 590 -6.67 21.99 -0.37
N LYS A 591 -6.08 22.62 -1.40
CA LYS A 591 -5.10 21.99 -2.31
C LYS A 591 -3.71 22.57 -2.10
N ARG A 592 -2.68 21.79 -2.44
CA ARG A 592 -1.33 22.33 -2.59
C ARG A 592 -1.24 22.95 -3.97
N ALA A 593 -0.83 24.21 -4.04
CA ALA A 593 -0.67 24.91 -5.29
C ALA A 593 0.53 24.36 -6.05
N TRP A 594 0.36 24.17 -7.36
CA TRP A 594 1.49 23.98 -8.24
C TRP A 594 2.26 25.28 -8.38
N VAL A 595 3.57 25.16 -8.32
CA VAL A 595 4.49 26.27 -8.38
C VAL A 595 5.32 26.16 -9.65
N GLN A 596 5.98 25.02 -9.87
CA GLN A 596 6.77 24.77 -11.06
C GLN A 596 6.90 23.27 -11.34
N THR A 597 7.00 22.90 -12.62
CA THR A 597 7.39 21.55 -13.05
C THR A 597 8.91 21.49 -13.22
N ILE A 598 9.56 20.48 -12.62
CA ILE A 598 11.02 20.28 -12.71
C ILE A 598 11.36 19.12 -13.66
N ILE A 599 10.54 18.07 -13.70
CA ILE A 599 10.71 16.94 -14.62
C ILE A 599 9.35 16.50 -15.10
N ASP A 600 9.17 16.47 -16.40
CA ASP A 600 8.03 15.85 -17.04
C ASP A 600 8.36 15.48 -18.49
N LEU A 601 7.42 14.82 -19.16
CA LEU A 601 7.42 14.70 -20.61
C LEU A 601 6.98 16.03 -21.24
N SER A 602 7.49 16.37 -22.41
CA SER A 602 6.92 17.42 -23.27
C SER A 602 5.61 16.93 -23.91
N SER A 603 4.81 17.84 -24.47
CA SER A 603 3.60 17.44 -25.21
C SER A 603 3.95 16.60 -26.46
N GLN A 604 5.06 16.93 -27.13
CA GLN A 604 5.57 16.19 -28.29
C GLN A 604 5.96 14.76 -27.92
N GLU A 605 6.63 14.57 -26.79
CA GLU A 605 7.00 13.23 -26.32
C GLU A 605 5.79 12.39 -25.93
N ARG A 606 4.79 13.02 -25.31
CA ARG A 606 3.53 12.33 -25.03
C ARG A 606 2.84 11.90 -26.31
N GLU A 607 2.74 12.80 -27.29
CA GLU A 607 2.17 12.46 -28.59
C GLU A 607 2.91 11.28 -29.25
N ALA A 608 4.25 11.31 -29.26
CA ALA A 608 5.06 10.23 -29.82
C ALA A 608 4.81 8.89 -29.12
N ILE A 609 4.69 8.89 -27.78
CA ILE A 609 4.37 7.69 -27.00
C ILE A 609 2.94 7.21 -27.30
N ILE A 610 1.94 8.10 -27.33
CA ILE A 610 0.55 7.75 -27.66
C ILE A 610 0.47 7.12 -29.06
N LYS A 611 1.12 7.73 -30.05
CA LYS A 611 1.21 7.21 -31.42
C LYS A 611 1.85 5.83 -31.46
N ARG A 612 2.93 5.61 -30.70
CA ARG A 612 3.61 4.32 -30.62
C ARG A 612 2.75 3.24 -29.97
N VAL A 613 2.10 3.55 -28.85
CA VAL A 613 1.15 2.64 -28.21
C VAL A 613 0.02 2.28 -29.17
N ALA A 614 -0.49 3.27 -29.93
CA ALA A 614 -1.51 3.03 -30.94
C ALA A 614 -1.03 2.11 -32.08
N LYS A 615 0.19 2.31 -32.57
CA LYS A 615 0.80 1.44 -33.59
C LYS A 615 1.03 0.02 -33.08
N ASP A 616 1.59 -0.11 -31.89
CA ASP A 616 1.84 -1.40 -31.27
C ASP A 616 0.52 -2.15 -31.02
N LEU A 617 -0.53 -1.46 -30.57
CA LEU A 617 -1.85 -2.05 -30.43
C LEU A 617 -2.44 -2.49 -31.78
N TYR A 618 -2.38 -1.63 -32.81
CA TYR A 618 -2.82 -1.97 -34.17
C TYR A 618 -2.15 -3.28 -34.66
N ASP A 619 -0.85 -3.45 -34.41
CA ASP A 619 -0.14 -4.66 -34.80
C ASP A 619 -0.57 -5.88 -33.98
N GLN A 620 -0.83 -5.72 -32.67
CA GLN A 620 -1.22 -6.82 -31.79
C GLN A 620 -2.66 -7.33 -32.05
N ILE A 621 -3.59 -6.44 -32.44
CA ILE A 621 -5.00 -6.81 -32.68
C ILE A 621 -5.28 -7.21 -34.13
N GLY A 622 -4.25 -7.26 -34.98
CA GLY A 622 -4.39 -7.54 -36.41
C GLY A 622 -5.19 -6.43 -37.11
N GLY A 623 -4.66 -5.20 -37.07
CA GLY A 623 -5.30 -4.02 -37.64
C GLY A 623 -5.68 -4.16 -39.12
N GLU A 624 -6.67 -3.38 -39.54
CA GLU A 624 -7.21 -3.42 -40.90
C GLU A 624 -6.15 -3.02 -41.94
N GLU A 625 -5.87 -3.92 -42.89
CA GLU A 625 -4.81 -3.72 -43.89
C GLU A 625 -5.00 -2.42 -44.67
N GLY A 626 -4.02 -1.52 -44.59
CA GLY A 626 -4.04 -0.22 -45.26
C GLY A 626 -4.66 0.93 -44.44
N GLU A 627 -5.17 0.69 -43.23
CA GLU A 627 -5.70 1.71 -42.32
C GLU A 627 -4.77 1.97 -41.11
N PRO A 628 -3.67 2.73 -41.28
CA PRO A 628 -2.75 3.01 -40.17
C PRO A 628 -3.42 3.87 -39.08
N PRO A 629 -2.87 3.89 -37.85
CA PRO A 629 -3.40 4.76 -36.78
C PRO A 629 -3.54 6.22 -37.22
N VAL A 630 -4.72 6.80 -37.02
CA VAL A 630 -5.08 8.15 -37.47
C VAL A 630 -5.23 9.09 -36.27
N LYS A 631 -4.57 10.25 -36.30
CA LYS A 631 -4.74 11.29 -35.28
C LYS A 631 -6.16 11.85 -35.35
N LEU A 632 -6.82 11.98 -34.20
CA LEU A 632 -8.16 12.57 -34.09
C LEU A 632 -8.06 14.06 -33.74
N GLU A 633 -8.88 14.88 -34.40
CA GLU A 633 -9.15 16.25 -33.98
C GLU A 633 -10.18 16.20 -32.84
N VAL A 634 -9.71 16.23 -31.60
CA VAL A 634 -10.57 16.16 -30.40
C VAL A 634 -10.48 17.48 -29.63
N ASP A 635 -11.65 18.04 -29.29
CA ASP A 635 -11.75 19.13 -28.33
C ASP A 635 -12.00 18.53 -26.95
N GLY A 636 -11.06 18.75 -26.03
CA GLY A 636 -11.07 18.12 -24.72
C GLY A 636 -12.36 18.36 -23.95
N HIS A 637 -13.00 17.28 -23.48
CA HIS A 637 -14.29 17.24 -22.76
C HIS A 637 -14.33 18.05 -21.43
N GLY A 638 -14.05 19.36 -21.45
CA GLY A 638 -13.87 20.20 -20.27
C GLY A 638 -12.62 19.87 -19.43
N HIS A 639 -11.84 18.84 -19.84
CA HIS A 639 -10.63 18.36 -19.17
C HIS A 639 -9.35 18.47 -20.02
N GLY A 640 -9.46 18.95 -21.27
CA GLY A 640 -8.31 19.13 -22.17
C GLY A 640 -7.70 17.79 -22.60
N LEU A 641 -8.37 17.06 -23.47
CA LEU A 641 -7.69 16.09 -24.33
C LEU A 641 -6.76 16.89 -25.24
N ASP A 642 -5.46 16.60 -25.17
CA ASP A 642 -4.47 17.26 -26.03
C ASP A 642 -4.11 16.37 -27.24
N VAL A 643 -4.22 15.03 -27.12
CA VAL A 643 -3.83 14.08 -28.18
C VAL A 643 -4.67 12.79 -28.14
N ALA A 644 -5.22 12.37 -29.28
CA ALA A 644 -5.86 11.06 -29.44
C ALA A 644 -5.57 10.46 -30.82
N TYR A 645 -5.45 9.12 -30.88
CA TYR A 645 -5.29 8.34 -32.12
C TYR A 645 -6.37 7.26 -32.19
N ALA A 646 -6.98 7.09 -33.36
CA ALA A 646 -7.92 6.02 -33.66
C ALA A 646 -7.25 4.89 -34.44
N ILE A 647 -7.71 3.67 -34.18
CA ILE A 647 -7.25 2.43 -34.80
C ILE A 647 -8.49 1.63 -35.24
N ARG A 648 -8.40 0.93 -36.36
CA ARG A 648 -9.36 -0.11 -36.75
C ARG A 648 -8.74 -1.48 -36.66
N ASP A 649 -9.48 -2.41 -36.05
CA ASP A 649 -9.12 -3.83 -36.08
C ASP A 649 -9.61 -4.54 -37.35
N SER A 650 -9.22 -5.79 -37.53
CA SER A 650 -9.68 -6.66 -38.64
C SER A 650 -11.19 -6.83 -38.76
N LYS A 651 -11.98 -6.46 -37.74
CA LYS A 651 -13.45 -6.50 -37.76
C LYS A 651 -14.05 -5.12 -38.06
N GLY A 652 -13.23 -4.12 -38.38
CA GLY A 652 -13.63 -2.73 -38.65
C GLY A 652 -14.05 -1.94 -37.39
N ARG A 653 -13.85 -2.49 -36.18
CA ARG A 653 -14.24 -1.81 -34.93
C ARG A 653 -13.21 -0.74 -34.60
N LYS A 654 -13.69 0.40 -34.08
CA LYS A 654 -12.85 1.55 -33.72
C LYS A 654 -12.35 1.43 -32.29
N TRP A 655 -11.02 1.50 -32.15
CA TRP A 655 -10.31 1.66 -30.87
C TRP A 655 -9.71 3.07 -30.80
N GLN A 656 -9.50 3.59 -29.61
CA GLN A 656 -8.91 4.91 -29.40
C GLN A 656 -7.86 4.88 -28.30
N VAL A 657 -6.71 5.50 -28.53
CA VAL A 657 -5.64 5.71 -27.55
C VAL A 657 -5.46 7.21 -27.37
N GLU A 658 -5.56 7.70 -26.13
CA GLU A 658 -5.57 9.12 -25.83
C GLU A 658 -4.76 9.49 -24.59
N TRP A 659 -4.36 10.77 -24.53
CA TRP A 659 -3.79 11.37 -23.33
C TRP A 659 -4.89 12.10 -22.54
N ASP A 660 -5.24 11.55 -21.37
CA ASP A 660 -6.24 12.14 -20.46
C ASP A 660 -5.67 12.32 -19.03
N GLY A 661 -6.49 12.83 -18.11
CA GLY A 661 -6.16 13.03 -16.70
C GLY A 661 -5.15 14.16 -16.48
N ILE A 662 -5.10 15.15 -17.38
CA ILE A 662 -4.09 16.20 -17.40
C ILE A 662 -4.25 17.14 -16.20
N GLY A 663 -3.16 17.33 -15.44
CA GLY A 663 -3.11 18.35 -14.40
C GLY A 663 -2.79 19.71 -15.01
N ARG A 664 -3.49 20.77 -14.61
CA ARG A 664 -3.21 22.15 -15.02
C ARG A 664 -3.45 23.13 -13.89
N SER A 665 -3.03 24.38 -14.09
CA SER A 665 -3.17 25.43 -13.07
C SER A 665 -3.61 26.73 -13.72
N TYR A 666 -4.28 27.56 -12.92
CA TYR A 666 -5.03 28.70 -13.39
C TYR A 666 -4.54 30.00 -12.74
N THR A 667 -4.62 31.10 -13.46
CA THR A 667 -4.52 32.44 -12.90
C THR A 667 -5.73 32.74 -12.01
N PRO A 668 -5.69 33.78 -11.15
CA PRO A 668 -6.86 34.25 -10.41
C PRO A 668 -8.05 34.60 -11.32
N GLU A 669 -7.77 35.00 -12.56
CA GLU A 669 -8.75 35.33 -13.59
C GLU A 669 -9.32 34.08 -14.30
N GLY A 670 -8.78 32.89 -14.01
CA GLY A 670 -9.24 31.62 -14.55
C GLY A 670 -8.64 31.25 -15.91
N GLU A 671 -7.55 31.91 -16.31
CA GLU A 671 -6.80 31.56 -17.53
C GLU A 671 -5.83 30.41 -17.23
N ILE A 672 -5.67 29.47 -18.17
CA ILE A 672 -4.69 28.39 -18.03
C ILE A 672 -3.29 29.00 -18.05
N ILE A 673 -2.49 28.70 -17.02
CA ILE A 673 -1.10 29.14 -16.97
C ILE A 673 -0.30 28.37 -18.03
N ALA A 674 0.45 29.09 -18.87
CA ALA A 674 1.37 28.52 -19.85
C ALA A 674 2.31 27.49 -19.19
N ASP A 675 2.57 26.38 -19.87
CA ASP A 675 3.40 25.24 -19.40
C ASP A 675 2.91 24.52 -18.13
N SER A 676 1.72 24.87 -17.61
CA SER A 676 1.13 24.15 -16.48
C SER A 676 0.49 22.78 -16.82
N PRO A 677 0.06 22.47 -18.06
CA PRO A 677 -0.36 21.12 -18.44
C PRO A 677 0.73 20.09 -18.17
N ARG A 678 0.43 19.06 -17.38
CA ARG A 678 1.43 18.12 -16.86
C ARG A 678 0.84 16.78 -16.46
N GLY A 679 1.69 15.76 -16.40
CA GLY A 679 1.30 14.41 -15.96
C GLY A 679 0.28 13.74 -16.90
N GLY A 680 -0.79 13.17 -16.32
CA GLY A 680 -1.83 12.42 -17.04
C GLY A 680 -1.70 10.90 -17.04
N THR A 681 -2.52 10.27 -17.86
CA THR A 681 -2.59 8.84 -18.20
C THR A 681 -2.67 8.66 -19.71
N ILE A 682 -2.22 7.50 -20.16
CA ILE A 682 -2.58 6.96 -21.46
C ILE A 682 -3.88 6.17 -21.23
N GLU A 683 -4.95 6.53 -21.93
CA GLU A 683 -6.22 5.84 -21.86
C GLU A 683 -6.50 5.17 -23.19
N LEU A 684 -6.96 3.92 -23.13
CA LEU A 684 -7.33 3.13 -24.28
C LEU A 684 -8.80 2.80 -24.15
N ILE A 685 -9.59 3.35 -25.06
CA ILE A 685 -11.03 3.15 -25.13
C ILE A 685 -11.31 2.06 -26.15
N THR A 686 -11.90 0.95 -25.71
CA THR A 686 -12.32 -0.11 -26.61
C THR A 686 -13.60 0.25 -27.35
N PRO A 687 -13.90 -0.41 -28.50
CA PRO A 687 -15.28 -0.47 -28.99
C PRO A 687 -16.22 -1.05 -27.92
N LYS A 688 -17.53 -0.95 -28.14
CA LYS A 688 -18.50 -1.84 -27.49
C LYS A 688 -18.46 -3.17 -28.24
N PHE A 689 -18.18 -4.25 -27.52
CA PHE A 689 -18.01 -5.59 -28.10
C PHE A 689 -18.07 -6.67 -27.01
N THR A 690 -18.11 -7.91 -27.44
CA THR A 690 -17.84 -9.08 -26.60
C THR A 690 -16.32 -9.31 -26.51
N PRO A 691 -15.65 -8.98 -25.39
CA PRO A 691 -14.21 -9.08 -25.26
C PRO A 691 -13.71 -10.53 -25.20
N THR A 692 -12.61 -10.80 -25.89
CA THR A 692 -11.84 -12.05 -25.79
C THR A 692 -10.54 -11.85 -25.01
N ILE A 693 -10.00 -12.94 -24.45
CA ILE A 693 -8.75 -12.86 -23.69
C ILE A 693 -7.59 -12.42 -24.58
N GLU A 694 -7.57 -12.83 -25.86
CA GLU A 694 -6.55 -12.45 -26.83
C GLU A 694 -6.55 -10.95 -27.12
N GLU A 695 -7.73 -10.35 -27.32
CA GLU A 695 -7.89 -8.91 -27.57
C GLU A 695 -7.46 -8.09 -26.35
N VAL A 696 -7.74 -8.56 -25.13
CA VAL A 696 -7.31 -7.89 -23.90
C VAL A 696 -5.81 -8.09 -23.63
N SER A 697 -5.27 -9.28 -23.86
CA SER A 697 -3.83 -9.53 -23.78
C SER A 697 -3.04 -8.68 -24.79
N ALA A 698 -3.60 -8.40 -25.97
CA ALA A 698 -2.99 -7.49 -26.95
C ALA A 698 -2.79 -6.07 -26.40
N VAL A 699 -3.75 -5.56 -25.62
CA VAL A 699 -3.62 -4.26 -24.92
C VAL A 699 -2.41 -4.26 -23.99
N TYR A 700 -2.31 -5.26 -23.12
CA TYR A 700 -1.23 -5.32 -22.13
C TYR A 700 0.14 -5.58 -22.77
N LYS A 701 0.21 -6.31 -23.88
CA LYS A 701 1.44 -6.45 -24.67
C LYS A 701 1.90 -5.11 -25.26
N ALA A 702 0.97 -4.29 -25.78
CA ALA A 702 1.29 -2.96 -26.29
C ALA A 702 1.76 -2.02 -25.16
N PHE A 703 1.13 -2.11 -23.98
CA PHE A 703 1.56 -1.38 -22.78
C PHE A 703 2.94 -1.81 -22.28
N GLU A 704 3.20 -3.11 -22.15
CA GLU A 704 4.46 -3.68 -21.68
C GLU A 704 5.63 -3.29 -22.60
N LYS A 705 5.45 -3.34 -23.93
CA LYS A 705 6.45 -2.91 -24.92
C LYS A 705 6.89 -1.44 -24.76
N ASN A 706 6.03 -0.61 -24.16
CA ASN A 706 6.25 0.82 -23.96
C ASN A 706 6.52 1.21 -22.49
N ASN A 707 6.66 0.25 -21.57
CA ASN A 707 6.71 0.47 -20.11
C ASN A 707 5.56 1.37 -19.60
N VAL A 708 4.40 1.22 -20.22
CA VAL A 708 3.16 1.86 -19.78
C VAL A 708 2.56 0.94 -18.73
N LEU A 709 2.64 1.37 -17.47
CA LEU A 709 2.20 0.55 -16.34
C LEU A 709 0.82 1.00 -15.86
N PRO A 710 -0.17 0.11 -15.76
CA PRO A 710 -1.44 0.41 -15.11
C PRO A 710 -1.24 0.95 -13.70
N SER A 711 -2.12 1.85 -13.25
CA SER A 711 -2.01 2.42 -11.92
C SER A 711 -3.33 2.31 -11.17
N ILE A 712 -3.35 1.43 -10.17
CA ILE A 712 -4.48 1.27 -9.26
C ILE A 712 -4.78 2.54 -8.45
N MET A 713 -3.82 3.46 -8.32
CA MET A 713 -4.00 4.73 -7.62
C MET A 713 -4.49 5.87 -8.51
N ALA A 714 -4.39 5.76 -9.83
CA ALA A 714 -4.74 6.83 -10.77
C ALA A 714 -4.98 6.29 -12.20
N GLY A 715 -6.10 6.65 -12.82
CA GLY A 715 -6.57 6.10 -14.10
C GLY A 715 -7.80 5.19 -13.92
N GLY A 716 -8.63 5.08 -14.96
CA GLY A 716 -9.87 4.29 -14.97
C GLY A 716 -9.69 2.91 -15.59
N GLY A 717 -10.35 1.92 -14.99
CA GLY A 717 -10.65 0.60 -15.55
C GLY A 717 -12.13 0.50 -15.84
N HIS A 718 -12.70 1.49 -16.53
CA HIS A 718 -14.15 1.65 -16.58
C HIS A 718 -14.78 0.54 -17.41
N VAL A 719 -15.60 -0.29 -16.77
CA VAL A 719 -16.46 -1.24 -17.49
C VAL A 719 -17.80 -0.56 -17.74
N ASN A 720 -18.12 -0.41 -19.01
CA ASN A 720 -19.37 0.16 -19.50
C ASN A 720 -20.28 -0.98 -19.96
N ILE A 721 -21.47 -1.06 -19.38
CA ILE A 721 -22.53 -1.95 -19.85
C ILE A 721 -23.41 -1.18 -20.82
N ASP A 722 -23.72 -1.78 -21.98
CA ASP A 722 -24.80 -1.26 -22.82
C ASP A 722 -26.16 -1.48 -22.13
N LEU A 723 -26.88 -0.38 -21.87
CA LEU A 723 -28.17 -0.47 -21.21
C LEU A 723 -29.25 -1.12 -22.08
N ALA A 724 -29.00 -1.29 -23.39
CA ALA A 724 -29.88 -2.06 -24.27
C ALA A 724 -30.15 -3.48 -23.76
N ALA A 725 -29.24 -4.05 -22.95
CA ALA A 725 -29.45 -5.33 -22.28
C ALA A 725 -30.65 -5.35 -21.31
N PHE A 726 -31.17 -4.19 -20.93
CA PHE A 726 -32.31 -4.01 -20.02
C PHE A 726 -33.54 -3.40 -20.68
N ASP A 727 -33.53 -3.21 -22.01
CA ASP A 727 -34.67 -2.63 -22.74
C ASP A 727 -35.96 -3.42 -22.46
N ASP A 728 -37.05 -2.69 -22.24
CA ASP A 728 -38.36 -3.22 -21.84
C ASP A 728 -38.38 -4.06 -20.54
N ASN A 729 -37.27 -4.09 -19.77
CA ASN A 729 -37.15 -4.85 -18.54
C ASN A 729 -36.55 -4.01 -17.38
N PRO A 730 -37.26 -2.96 -16.92
CA PRO A 730 -36.77 -2.09 -15.84
C PRO A 730 -36.58 -2.85 -14.51
N LYS A 731 -37.33 -3.93 -14.30
CA LYS A 731 -37.14 -4.81 -13.14
C LYS A 731 -35.74 -5.43 -13.10
N ALA A 732 -35.20 -5.87 -14.23
CA ALA A 732 -33.84 -6.42 -14.28
C ALA A 732 -32.79 -5.35 -13.95
N LEU A 733 -32.94 -4.11 -14.42
CA LEU A 733 -32.02 -3.04 -14.03
C LEU A 733 -32.11 -2.72 -12.53
N ALA A 734 -33.32 -2.65 -11.97
CA ALA A 734 -33.51 -2.44 -10.54
C ALA A 734 -32.84 -3.56 -9.72
N ARG A 735 -33.01 -4.82 -10.13
CA ARG A 735 -32.32 -5.99 -9.54
C ARG A 735 -30.81 -5.87 -9.64
N PHE A 736 -30.27 -5.45 -10.80
CA PHE A 736 -28.84 -5.25 -10.99
C PHE A 736 -28.26 -4.22 -9.99
N LEU A 737 -28.94 -3.08 -9.82
CA LEU A 737 -28.54 -2.07 -8.83
C LEU A 737 -28.60 -2.61 -7.40
N THR A 738 -29.63 -3.40 -7.06
CA THR A 738 -29.72 -4.07 -5.76
C THR A 738 -28.56 -5.02 -5.52
N ILE A 739 -28.26 -5.92 -6.47
CA ILE A 739 -27.16 -6.89 -6.38
C ILE A 739 -25.81 -6.18 -6.21
N PHE A 740 -25.57 -5.11 -6.97
CA PHE A 740 -24.36 -4.31 -6.81
C PHE A 740 -24.23 -3.76 -5.38
N HIS A 741 -25.30 -3.22 -4.81
CA HIS A 741 -25.28 -2.64 -3.47
C HIS A 741 -25.22 -3.66 -2.33
N GLU A 742 -25.69 -4.88 -2.54
CA GLU A 742 -25.54 -6.00 -1.59
C GLU A 742 -24.08 -6.41 -1.38
N HIS A 743 -23.22 -6.17 -2.37
CA HIS A 743 -21.82 -6.62 -2.36
C HIS A 743 -20.79 -5.50 -2.59
N ARG A 744 -21.21 -4.24 -2.57
CA ARG A 744 -20.34 -3.10 -2.96
C ARG A 744 -19.08 -2.95 -2.10
N GLY A 745 -19.09 -3.36 -0.82
CA GLY A 745 -17.94 -3.26 0.06
C GLY A 745 -16.82 -4.20 -0.36
N ILE A 746 -17.12 -5.48 -0.57
CA ILE A 746 -16.12 -6.46 -1.04
C ILE A 746 -15.67 -6.18 -2.47
N ILE A 747 -16.57 -5.73 -3.36
CA ILE A 747 -16.21 -5.29 -4.72
C ILE A 747 -15.25 -4.09 -4.67
N SER A 748 -15.51 -3.12 -3.79
CA SER A 748 -14.61 -1.99 -3.54
C SER A 748 -13.26 -2.45 -3.01
N LEU A 749 -13.24 -3.40 -2.08
CA LEU A 749 -11.98 -3.93 -1.54
C LEU A 749 -11.10 -4.53 -2.64
N MET A 750 -11.69 -5.34 -3.54
CA MET A 750 -10.97 -5.99 -4.64
C MET A 750 -10.50 -5.00 -5.70
N PHE A 751 -11.38 -4.09 -6.12
CA PHE A 751 -11.18 -3.34 -7.36
C PHE A 751 -11.15 -1.83 -7.20
N GLN A 752 -11.21 -1.26 -6.00
CA GLN A 752 -11.08 0.19 -5.78
C GLN A 752 -9.96 0.49 -4.78
N HIS A 753 -8.95 1.23 -5.18
CA HIS A 753 -7.87 1.58 -4.25
C HIS A 753 -8.38 2.54 -3.16
N ILE A 754 -7.98 2.34 -1.89
CA ILE A 754 -8.47 3.16 -0.74
C ILE A 754 -8.26 4.67 -0.95
N ASN A 755 -7.17 5.08 -1.61
CA ASN A 755 -6.92 6.48 -1.95
C ASN A 755 -7.81 7.01 -3.09
N ARG A 756 -8.44 6.16 -3.91
CA ARG A 756 -9.40 6.52 -4.98
C ARG A 756 -10.86 6.47 -4.54
N THR A 757 -11.17 6.03 -3.32
CA THR A 757 -12.54 6.06 -2.77
C THR A 757 -13.18 7.44 -2.88
N HIS A 758 -12.39 8.50 -2.66
CA HIS A 758 -12.85 9.88 -2.81
C HIS A 758 -13.04 10.33 -4.27
N THR A 759 -12.59 9.62 -5.31
CA THR A 759 -12.85 9.99 -6.71
C THR A 759 -14.14 9.37 -7.21
N SER A 760 -14.48 8.18 -6.71
CA SER A 760 -15.71 7.45 -7.05
C SER A 760 -16.40 7.09 -5.73
N GLU A 761 -17.12 8.07 -5.18
CA GLU A 761 -17.73 7.99 -3.84
C GLU A 761 -18.83 6.92 -3.82
N GLN A 762 -18.96 6.22 -2.70
CA GLN A 762 -20.07 5.33 -2.43
C GLN A 762 -21.35 6.15 -2.29
N ILE A 763 -22.37 5.83 -3.08
CA ILE A 763 -23.63 6.56 -3.04
C ILE A 763 -24.40 6.23 -1.75
N GLU A 764 -25.04 7.24 -1.17
CA GLU A 764 -26.01 7.03 -0.08
C GLU A 764 -27.30 6.46 -0.66
N ILE A 765 -27.75 5.31 -0.14
CA ILE A 765 -28.98 4.65 -0.56
C ILE A 765 -30.00 4.80 0.57
N SER A 766 -31.11 5.49 0.30
CA SER A 766 -32.21 5.67 1.25
C SER A 766 -32.94 4.33 1.49
N ASP A 767 -33.59 4.20 2.65
CA ASP A 767 -34.48 3.04 2.90
C ASP A 767 -35.62 2.96 1.88
N THR A 768 -36.10 4.11 1.39
CA THR A 768 -37.11 4.18 0.32
C THR A 768 -36.60 3.56 -0.96
N LEU A 769 -35.43 3.99 -1.44
CA LEU A 769 -34.83 3.49 -2.68
C LEU A 769 -34.46 2.02 -2.55
N LYS A 770 -33.82 1.63 -1.44
CA LYS A 770 -33.47 0.25 -1.11
C LYS A 770 -34.67 -0.69 -1.26
N ASN A 771 -35.79 -0.35 -0.61
CA ASN A 771 -36.98 -1.20 -0.62
C ASN A 771 -37.69 -1.18 -1.98
N ALA A 772 -37.65 -0.05 -2.69
CA ALA A 772 -38.27 0.07 -4.01
C ALA A 772 -37.53 -0.73 -5.10
N LEU A 773 -36.19 -0.77 -5.08
CA LEU A 773 -35.40 -1.44 -6.11
C LEU A 773 -35.56 -2.97 -6.08
N LYS A 774 -35.52 -3.59 -4.89
CA LYS A 774 -35.53 -5.07 -4.78
C LYS A 774 -36.83 -5.72 -5.27
N ASP A 775 -37.95 -5.03 -5.08
CA ASP A 775 -39.30 -5.49 -5.42
C ASP A 775 -39.93 -4.65 -6.54
N PHE A 776 -39.09 -4.05 -7.39
CA PHE A 776 -39.55 -3.18 -8.45
C PHE A 776 -40.43 -3.94 -9.45
N ASN A 777 -41.67 -3.48 -9.62
CA ASN A 777 -42.63 -4.01 -10.61
C ASN A 777 -43.32 -2.88 -11.40
N GLY A 778 -42.72 -1.68 -11.41
CA GLY A 778 -43.21 -0.52 -12.15
C GLY A 778 -42.74 -0.49 -13.60
N THR A 779 -43.07 0.62 -14.27
CA THR A 779 -42.67 0.96 -15.64
C THR A 779 -41.26 1.55 -15.71
N GLU A 780 -40.69 1.63 -16.92
CA GLU A 780 -39.36 2.23 -17.14
C GLU A 780 -39.30 3.69 -16.67
N GLU A 781 -40.34 4.48 -16.98
CA GLU A 781 -40.46 5.86 -16.55
C GLU A 781 -40.53 5.99 -15.02
N GLU A 782 -41.28 5.11 -14.35
CA GLU A 782 -41.34 5.08 -12.88
C GLU A 782 -39.96 4.78 -12.26
N LEU A 783 -39.17 3.86 -12.84
CA LEU A 783 -37.81 3.59 -12.38
C LEU A 783 -36.89 4.80 -12.58
N LYS A 784 -36.95 5.43 -13.75
CA LYS A 784 -36.15 6.63 -14.05
C LYS A 784 -36.46 7.77 -13.08
N LYS A 785 -37.74 8.04 -12.84
CA LYS A 785 -38.20 9.04 -11.87
C LYS A 785 -37.76 8.69 -10.45
N LEU A 786 -37.86 7.41 -10.05
CA LEU A 786 -37.38 6.93 -8.75
C LEU A 786 -35.89 7.21 -8.56
N LEU A 787 -35.04 6.79 -9.51
CA LEU A 787 -33.58 6.99 -9.44
C LEU A 787 -33.20 8.46 -9.35
N TYR A 788 -33.85 9.33 -10.13
CA TYR A 788 -33.59 10.77 -10.07
C TYR A 788 -34.06 11.40 -8.74
N ASN A 789 -35.27 11.07 -8.29
CA ASN A 789 -35.87 11.68 -7.09
C ASN A 789 -35.15 11.25 -5.80
N GLU A 790 -34.73 9.99 -5.73
CA GLU A 790 -33.92 9.45 -4.63
C GLU A 790 -32.43 9.78 -4.75
N ARG A 791 -32.06 10.63 -5.73
CA ARG A 791 -30.70 11.17 -5.90
C ARG A 791 -29.65 10.10 -6.16
N TYR A 792 -29.92 9.21 -7.12
CA TYR A 792 -28.92 8.26 -7.63
C TYR A 792 -27.81 8.95 -8.45
N PHE A 793 -27.17 10.00 -7.91
CA PHE A 793 -26.07 10.76 -8.52
C PHE A 793 -25.28 11.50 -7.43
N ASN A 794 -24.05 11.92 -7.74
CA ASN A 794 -23.26 12.74 -6.82
C ASN A 794 -23.89 14.13 -6.69
N THR A 795 -24.19 14.54 -5.45
CA THR A 795 -24.85 15.82 -5.16
C THR A 795 -23.91 16.84 -4.51
N ARG A 796 -22.60 16.60 -4.41
CA ARG A 796 -21.67 17.46 -3.67
C ARG A 796 -21.08 18.60 -4.52
N PHE A 797 -20.78 19.72 -3.86
CA PHE A 797 -20.01 20.81 -4.45
C PHE A 797 -18.61 20.38 -4.89
N GLY A 798 -18.12 20.95 -5.99
CA GLY A 798 -16.79 20.67 -6.54
C GLY A 798 -16.61 19.28 -7.14
N ARG A 799 -17.72 18.60 -7.44
CA ARG A 799 -17.76 17.26 -8.03
C ARG A 799 -18.79 17.19 -9.14
N LYS A 800 -18.57 16.27 -10.08
CA LYS A 800 -19.53 16.00 -11.17
C LYS A 800 -20.54 14.95 -10.72
N THR A 801 -21.76 15.01 -11.23
CA THR A 801 -22.86 14.08 -10.90
C THR A 801 -22.51 12.61 -11.13
N ARG A 802 -21.67 12.33 -12.14
CA ARG A 802 -21.15 10.99 -12.44
C ARG A 802 -20.06 10.46 -11.50
N TYR A 803 -19.52 11.24 -10.55
CA TYR A 803 -18.40 10.81 -9.69
C TYR A 803 -18.86 9.89 -8.54
N LEU A 804 -19.36 8.72 -8.91
CA LEU A 804 -19.87 7.64 -8.06
C LEU A 804 -19.23 6.30 -8.43
N GLN A 805 -19.46 5.26 -7.64
CA GLN A 805 -18.95 3.91 -7.93
C GLN A 805 -19.58 3.26 -9.19
N LEU A 806 -20.89 3.45 -9.37
CA LEU A 806 -21.67 2.99 -10.53
C LEU A 806 -22.53 4.16 -11.00
N ASP A 807 -22.23 4.69 -12.20
CA ASP A 807 -23.01 5.75 -12.83
C ASP A 807 -24.06 5.16 -13.77
N VAL A 808 -25.32 5.55 -13.59
CA VAL A 808 -26.44 5.19 -14.47
C VAL A 808 -27.21 6.42 -14.94
N SER A 809 -26.60 7.61 -14.87
CA SER A 809 -27.26 8.86 -15.27
C SER A 809 -27.74 8.87 -16.72
N ALA A 810 -27.06 8.15 -17.61
CA ALA A 810 -27.49 7.97 -19.00
C ALA A 810 -28.82 7.18 -19.13
N TYR A 811 -29.18 6.35 -18.13
CA TYR A 811 -30.46 5.63 -18.12
C TYR A 811 -31.64 6.57 -17.92
N TYR A 812 -31.55 7.48 -16.94
CA TYR A 812 -32.64 8.39 -16.57
C TYR A 812 -32.49 9.80 -17.16
N GLN A 813 -31.62 9.97 -18.17
CA GLN A 813 -31.26 11.28 -18.71
C GLN A 813 -32.45 12.07 -19.30
N ASP A 814 -33.47 11.36 -19.76
CA ASP A 814 -34.71 11.90 -20.33
C ASP A 814 -35.67 12.50 -19.30
N VAL A 815 -35.55 12.16 -18.01
CA VAL A 815 -36.37 12.71 -16.91
C VAL A 815 -35.64 13.78 -16.09
N ILE A 816 -34.42 14.15 -16.47
CA ILE A 816 -33.63 15.21 -15.79
C ILE A 816 -34.24 16.58 -16.12
N PRO A 817 -34.48 17.48 -15.15
CA PRO A 817 -34.91 18.87 -15.38
C PRO A 817 -33.96 19.61 -16.34
N GLU A 818 -34.54 20.33 -17.29
CA GLU A 818 -33.81 20.95 -18.40
C GLU A 818 -32.74 21.95 -17.92
N GLU A 819 -33.01 22.66 -16.83
CA GLU A 819 -32.11 23.65 -16.23
C GLU A 819 -30.78 23.05 -15.76
N PHE A 820 -30.69 21.73 -15.55
CA PHE A 820 -29.46 21.07 -15.14
C PHE A 820 -28.70 20.43 -16.31
N VAL A 821 -29.25 20.42 -17.52
CA VAL A 821 -28.60 19.85 -18.71
C VAL A 821 -27.77 20.92 -19.42
N THR A 822 -26.46 20.91 -19.17
CA THR A 822 -25.50 21.92 -19.64
C THR A 822 -24.17 21.29 -20.01
N ASP A 823 -23.36 22.01 -20.79
CA ASP A 823 -21.98 21.62 -21.06
C ASP A 823 -21.18 21.38 -19.78
N ASP A 824 -20.29 20.40 -19.88
CA ASP A 824 -19.39 20.02 -18.80
C ASP A 824 -18.44 21.19 -18.45
N PHE A 825 -17.95 21.22 -17.21
CA PHE A 825 -17.12 22.33 -16.72
C PHE A 825 -15.86 21.86 -15.99
N ASP A 826 -14.85 22.73 -15.96
CA ASP A 826 -13.61 22.46 -15.24
C ASP A 826 -13.78 22.83 -13.75
N ILE A 827 -14.02 21.79 -12.93
CA ILE A 827 -14.13 21.90 -11.47
C ILE A 827 -12.90 22.52 -10.79
N SER A 828 -11.76 22.60 -11.48
CA SER A 828 -10.50 23.15 -10.98
C SER A 828 -10.32 24.63 -11.30
N ASN A 829 -11.00 25.17 -12.33
CA ASN A 829 -10.87 26.59 -12.71
C ASN A 829 -11.49 27.51 -11.64
N PRO A 830 -10.70 28.37 -10.95
CA PRO A 830 -11.15 29.16 -9.80
C PRO A 830 -12.31 30.11 -10.10
N THR A 831 -12.51 30.53 -11.35
CA THR A 831 -13.61 31.44 -11.74
C THR A 831 -14.83 30.69 -12.28
N THR A 832 -14.74 29.38 -12.47
CA THR A 832 -15.89 28.56 -12.90
C THR A 832 -16.74 28.15 -11.70
N ASP A 833 -18.00 28.58 -11.71
CA ASP A 833 -18.99 28.26 -10.68
C ASP A 833 -19.22 26.76 -10.55
N TRP A 834 -19.06 26.27 -9.32
CA TRP A 834 -19.54 24.95 -8.97
C TRP A 834 -21.06 24.96 -8.99
N ARG A 835 -21.63 24.19 -9.92
CA ARG A 835 -23.05 24.20 -10.23
C ARG A 835 -23.61 22.79 -10.37
N ARG A 836 -24.92 22.66 -10.28
CA ARG A 836 -25.64 21.44 -10.65
C ARG A 836 -25.55 21.26 -12.16
N THR A 837 -25.08 20.11 -12.60
CA THR A 837 -24.98 19.81 -14.03
C THR A 837 -25.11 18.33 -14.29
N PHE A 838 -25.74 17.99 -15.41
CA PHE A 838 -25.70 16.68 -16.04
C PHE A 838 -25.16 16.84 -17.46
N ARG A 839 -24.12 16.06 -17.76
CA ARG A 839 -23.69 15.83 -19.14
C ARG A 839 -24.55 14.73 -19.72
N VAL A 840 -25.37 15.10 -20.70
CA VAL A 840 -26.36 14.25 -21.36
C VAL A 840 -26.00 14.11 -22.83
N ASP A 841 -26.05 12.89 -23.34
CA ASP A 841 -25.95 12.59 -24.77
C ASP A 841 -27.01 11.53 -25.11
N PRO A 842 -28.06 11.88 -25.87
CA PRO A 842 -29.17 10.98 -26.12
C PRO A 842 -28.78 9.77 -26.98
N LYS A 843 -27.62 9.80 -27.65
CA LYS A 843 -27.08 8.67 -28.41
C LYS A 843 -26.33 7.66 -27.55
N ILE A 844 -26.03 8.01 -26.30
CA ILE A 844 -25.29 7.16 -25.38
C ILE A 844 -26.24 6.64 -24.30
N ARG A 845 -26.44 5.33 -24.29
CA ARG A 845 -27.04 4.60 -23.17
C ARG A 845 -26.02 3.64 -22.59
N LYS A 846 -25.53 3.92 -21.38
CA LYS A 846 -24.58 3.07 -20.69
C LYS A 846 -24.71 3.18 -19.16
N ALA A 847 -24.42 2.08 -18.47
CA ALA A 847 -24.02 2.10 -17.06
C ALA A 847 -22.50 1.99 -16.99
N GLU A 848 -21.85 2.75 -16.11
CA GLU A 848 -20.39 2.83 -16.03
C GLU A 848 -19.89 2.51 -14.61
N PHE A 849 -19.10 1.45 -14.49
CA PHE A 849 -18.35 1.14 -13.28
C PHE A 849 -17.14 2.06 -13.17
N ARG A 850 -17.26 3.11 -12.37
CA ARG A 850 -16.16 4.06 -12.14
C ARG A 850 -15.35 3.74 -10.88
N MET A 851 -15.75 2.73 -10.11
CA MET A 851 -14.98 2.27 -8.95
C MET A 851 -13.77 1.40 -9.32
N PHE A 852 -13.79 0.75 -10.48
CA PHE A 852 -12.73 -0.18 -10.87
C PHE A 852 -11.40 0.56 -11.13
N ASN A 853 -10.35 0.00 -10.55
CA ASN A 853 -8.97 0.30 -10.85
C ASN A 853 -8.66 -0.18 -12.26
N ALA A 854 -7.76 0.53 -12.92
CA ALA A 854 -7.16 0.04 -14.15
C ALA A 854 -6.59 -1.37 -13.88
N PRO A 855 -7.09 -2.41 -14.58
CA PRO A 855 -6.59 -3.76 -14.37
C PRO A 855 -5.11 -3.82 -14.76
N ARG A 856 -4.30 -4.55 -14.00
CA ARG A 856 -2.84 -4.61 -14.18
C ARG A 856 -2.42 -5.51 -15.34
N ASP A 857 -3.24 -6.50 -15.63
CA ASP A 857 -3.04 -7.48 -16.68
C ASP A 857 -4.40 -8.02 -17.19
N ALA A 858 -4.35 -8.92 -18.17
CA ALA A 858 -5.55 -9.49 -18.77
C ALA A 858 -6.34 -10.38 -17.80
N ALA A 859 -5.69 -10.99 -16.81
CA ALA A 859 -6.35 -11.83 -15.82
C ALA A 859 -7.24 -10.99 -14.88
N GLU A 860 -6.71 -9.86 -14.37
CA GLU A 860 -7.50 -8.94 -13.56
C GLU A 860 -8.65 -8.31 -14.35
N SER A 861 -8.42 -8.00 -15.63
CA SER A 861 -9.50 -7.54 -16.53
C SER A 861 -10.58 -8.61 -16.72
N ALA A 862 -10.19 -9.88 -16.93
CA ALA A 862 -11.13 -10.99 -17.05
C ALA A 862 -11.96 -11.19 -15.77
N MET A 863 -11.36 -11.04 -14.59
CA MET A 863 -12.09 -11.07 -13.32
C MET A 863 -13.14 -9.96 -13.23
N GLN A 864 -12.79 -8.72 -13.58
CA GLN A 864 -13.72 -7.59 -13.58
C GLN A 864 -14.90 -7.83 -14.55
N ILE A 865 -14.62 -8.32 -15.76
CA ILE A 865 -15.64 -8.65 -16.77
C ILE A 865 -16.54 -9.79 -16.30
N LYS A 866 -15.96 -10.87 -15.78
CA LYS A 866 -16.73 -12.01 -15.23
C LYS A 866 -17.64 -11.60 -14.09
N LEU A 867 -17.17 -10.74 -13.19
CA LEU A 867 -17.99 -10.20 -12.11
C LEU A 867 -19.20 -9.42 -12.66
N VAL A 868 -18.97 -8.55 -13.64
CA VAL A 868 -20.05 -7.79 -14.30
C VAL A 868 -21.04 -8.72 -15.00
N ARG A 869 -20.55 -9.71 -15.77
CA ARG A 869 -21.39 -10.71 -16.44
C ARG A 869 -22.19 -11.55 -15.44
N ALA A 870 -21.62 -11.93 -14.31
CA ALA A 870 -22.33 -12.69 -13.28
C ALA A 870 -23.44 -11.86 -12.60
N MET A 871 -23.19 -10.57 -12.34
CA MET A 871 -24.23 -9.65 -11.88
C MET A 871 -25.35 -9.48 -12.91
N LEU A 872 -25.01 -9.39 -14.20
CA LEU A 872 -25.99 -9.36 -15.30
C LEU A 872 -26.82 -10.64 -15.35
N ASP A 873 -26.19 -11.82 -15.24
CA ASP A 873 -26.90 -13.11 -15.28
C ASP A 873 -27.91 -13.21 -14.14
N LYS A 874 -27.49 -12.84 -12.93
CA LYS A 874 -28.38 -12.86 -11.78
C LYS A 874 -29.52 -11.85 -11.90
N ALA A 875 -29.25 -10.67 -12.44
CA ALA A 875 -30.26 -9.63 -12.61
C ALA A 875 -31.32 -10.00 -13.66
N ILE A 876 -30.88 -10.51 -14.82
CA ILE A 876 -31.72 -10.77 -16.00
C ILE A 876 -32.37 -12.15 -15.93
N ASN A 877 -31.61 -13.17 -15.52
CA ASN A 877 -32.01 -14.57 -15.68
C ASN A 877 -32.50 -15.27 -14.42
N SER A 878 -32.34 -14.67 -13.23
CA SER A 878 -32.82 -15.25 -11.97
C SER A 878 -34.05 -14.50 -11.44
N THR A 879 -35.01 -15.25 -10.90
CA THR A 879 -36.16 -14.72 -10.16
C THR A 879 -36.04 -14.94 -8.65
N GLU A 880 -34.86 -15.34 -8.17
CA GLU A 880 -34.63 -15.49 -6.74
C GLU A 880 -34.84 -14.15 -6.00
N PRO A 881 -35.44 -14.18 -4.79
CA PRO A 881 -35.54 -13.00 -3.95
C PRO A 881 -34.16 -12.43 -3.64
N LEU A 882 -34.05 -11.10 -3.68
CA LEU A 882 -32.87 -10.38 -3.21
C LEU A 882 -33.08 -9.98 -1.74
N ASP A 883 -32.00 -9.91 -0.97
CA ASP A 883 -32.03 -9.46 0.43
C ASP A 883 -32.41 -7.97 0.48
N GLY A 884 -31.80 -7.21 -0.43
CA GLY A 884 -31.86 -5.77 -0.55
C GLY A 884 -30.98 -5.04 0.46
N GLU A 885 -30.29 -5.74 1.36
CA GLU A 885 -29.41 -5.09 2.33
C GLU A 885 -28.22 -4.42 1.66
N VAL A 886 -28.03 -3.13 1.94
CA VAL A 886 -26.91 -2.36 1.39
C VAL A 886 -25.68 -2.62 2.25
N ASP A 887 -24.62 -3.13 1.64
CA ASP A 887 -23.33 -3.34 2.30
C ASP A 887 -22.61 -1.99 2.49
N ASN A 888 -22.32 -1.64 3.73
CA ASN A 888 -21.64 -0.40 4.12
C ASN A 888 -20.21 -0.65 4.62
N THR A 889 -19.69 -1.86 4.44
CA THR A 889 -18.35 -2.22 4.91
C THR A 889 -17.29 -1.45 4.12
N THR A 890 -16.45 -0.70 4.82
CA THR A 890 -15.37 0.09 4.21
C THR A 890 -14.05 -0.67 4.21
N HIS A 891 -13.07 -0.20 3.42
CA HIS A 891 -11.68 -0.67 3.47
C HIS A 891 -11.11 -0.68 4.90
N LEU A 892 -11.41 0.34 5.70
CA LEU A 892 -10.89 0.45 7.06
C LEU A 892 -11.57 -0.53 8.01
N ASP A 893 -12.81 -0.92 7.75
CA ASP A 893 -13.51 -1.93 8.55
C ASP A 893 -12.96 -3.33 8.27
N TYR A 894 -12.64 -3.64 7.00
CA TYR A 894 -11.90 -4.86 6.65
C TYR A 894 -10.51 -4.92 7.29
N VAL A 895 -9.79 -3.80 7.35
CA VAL A 895 -8.47 -3.75 8.03
C VAL A 895 -8.60 -4.01 9.54
N LYS A 896 -9.68 -3.53 10.17
CA LYS A 896 -9.95 -3.79 11.60
C LYS A 896 -10.39 -5.24 11.85
N SER A 897 -11.11 -5.84 10.90
CA SER A 897 -11.66 -7.18 10.99
C SER A 897 -11.32 -8.06 9.77
N PRO A 898 -10.04 -8.43 9.56
CA PRO A 898 -9.61 -9.14 8.34
C PRO A 898 -10.34 -10.44 8.00
N ALA A 899 -10.94 -11.11 8.98
CA ALA A 899 -11.69 -12.35 8.78
C ALA A 899 -12.95 -12.15 7.93
N THR A 900 -13.59 -10.97 7.99
CA THR A 900 -14.84 -10.71 7.25
C THR A 900 -14.63 -10.69 5.73
N VAL A 901 -13.39 -10.49 5.26
CA VAL A 901 -13.07 -10.53 3.83
C VAL A 901 -13.39 -11.89 3.21
N GLU A 902 -13.04 -12.99 3.88
CA GLU A 902 -13.31 -14.34 3.35
C GLU A 902 -14.82 -14.65 3.37
N ASP A 903 -15.53 -14.20 4.41
CA ASP A 903 -16.99 -14.40 4.54
C ASP A 903 -17.76 -13.62 3.46
N ASP A 904 -17.45 -12.33 3.27
CA ASP A 904 -18.12 -11.49 2.28
C ASP A 904 -17.77 -11.90 0.84
N LEU A 905 -16.52 -12.30 0.60
CA LEU A 905 -16.12 -12.83 -0.70
C LEU A 905 -16.85 -14.14 -1.00
N LYS A 906 -16.94 -15.05 -0.01
CA LYS A 906 -17.70 -16.29 -0.15
C LYS A 906 -19.17 -16.00 -0.44
N LYS A 907 -19.78 -15.05 0.29
CA LYS A 907 -21.15 -14.60 0.06
C LYS A 907 -21.31 -14.14 -1.39
N LEU A 908 -20.50 -13.20 -1.86
CA LEU A 908 -20.51 -12.71 -3.25
C LEU A 908 -20.39 -13.86 -4.27
N CYS A 909 -19.39 -14.74 -4.11
CA CYS A 909 -19.13 -15.79 -5.08
C CYS A 909 -20.21 -16.87 -5.11
N ASP A 910 -20.70 -17.31 -3.96
CA ASP A 910 -21.81 -18.27 -3.88
C ASP A 910 -23.07 -17.67 -4.52
N ASP A 911 -23.33 -16.40 -4.24
CA ASP A 911 -24.52 -15.64 -4.65
C ASP A 911 -24.56 -15.34 -6.16
N LEU A 912 -23.40 -15.15 -6.78
CA LEU A 912 -23.24 -14.90 -8.22
C LEU A 912 -22.80 -16.13 -9.03
N GLY A 913 -22.55 -17.26 -8.38
CA GLY A 913 -22.03 -18.47 -9.05
C GLY A 913 -20.60 -18.32 -9.58
N LEU A 914 -19.77 -17.49 -8.94
CA LEU A 914 -18.36 -17.29 -9.27
C LEU A 914 -17.46 -18.29 -8.52
N ASP A 915 -16.26 -18.52 -9.06
CA ASP A 915 -15.23 -19.29 -8.37
C ASP A 915 -14.49 -18.41 -7.37
N ILE A 916 -14.63 -18.71 -6.08
CA ILE A 916 -13.96 -17.98 -5.00
C ILE A 916 -12.44 -17.93 -5.18
N ASN A 917 -11.81 -18.98 -5.72
CA ASN A 917 -10.36 -19.04 -5.85
C ASN A 917 -9.82 -18.01 -6.85
N GLN A 918 -10.60 -17.68 -7.90
CA GLN A 918 -10.23 -16.65 -8.86
C GLN A 918 -10.18 -15.27 -8.20
N PHE A 919 -11.19 -14.93 -7.38
CA PHE A 919 -11.31 -13.59 -6.78
C PHE A 919 -10.57 -13.41 -5.45
N ARG A 920 -10.19 -14.52 -4.80
CA ARG A 920 -9.51 -14.52 -3.50
C ARG A 920 -8.28 -13.63 -3.49
N THR A 921 -7.47 -13.71 -4.55
CA THR A 921 -6.23 -12.94 -4.63
C THR A 921 -6.47 -11.44 -4.64
N ALA A 922 -7.43 -10.96 -5.45
CA ALA A 922 -7.77 -9.54 -5.52
C ALA A 922 -8.24 -9.01 -4.15
N ALA A 923 -9.07 -9.78 -3.43
CA ALA A 923 -9.57 -9.39 -2.11
C ALA A 923 -8.45 -9.32 -1.06
N MET A 924 -7.55 -10.30 -1.05
CA MET A 924 -6.41 -10.37 -0.13
C MET A 924 -5.41 -9.24 -0.35
N GLU A 925 -5.10 -8.92 -1.62
CA GLU A 925 -4.26 -7.77 -1.96
C GLU A 925 -4.93 -6.45 -1.59
N GLY A 926 -6.23 -6.32 -1.85
CA GLY A 926 -7.04 -5.17 -1.47
C GLY A 926 -6.96 -4.87 0.03
N LEU A 927 -7.05 -5.91 0.87
CA LEU A 927 -6.87 -5.82 2.32
C LEU A 927 -5.45 -5.37 2.70
N SER A 928 -4.42 -6.03 2.17
CA SER A 928 -3.01 -5.70 2.48
C SER A 928 -2.65 -4.26 2.09
N THR A 929 -3.09 -3.84 0.90
CA THR A 929 -2.91 -2.48 0.41
C THR A 929 -3.62 -1.47 1.30
N SER A 930 -4.87 -1.76 1.70
CA SER A 930 -5.64 -0.89 2.61
C SER A 930 -4.96 -0.74 3.97
N GLN A 931 -4.36 -1.79 4.51
CA GLN A 931 -3.58 -1.74 5.76
C GLN A 931 -2.33 -0.87 5.62
N ILE A 932 -1.56 -1.04 4.53
CA ILE A 932 -0.33 -0.26 4.30
C ILE A 932 -0.65 1.23 4.09
N GLU A 933 -1.65 1.55 3.28
CA GLU A 933 -2.00 2.93 2.95
C GLU A 933 -2.55 3.69 4.16
N SER A 934 -3.40 3.04 4.98
CA SER A 934 -4.01 3.67 6.16
C SER A 934 -2.99 4.06 7.25
N GLN A 935 -1.80 3.46 7.25
CA GLN A 935 -0.72 3.78 8.19
C GLN A 935 0.18 4.95 7.73
N LYS A 936 -0.01 5.47 6.51
CA LYS A 936 0.82 6.57 6.00
C LYS A 936 0.44 7.89 6.67
N VAL A 937 1.45 8.72 6.94
CA VAL A 937 1.28 10.04 7.59
C VAL A 937 0.34 10.99 6.82
N PHE A 938 0.21 10.81 5.50
CA PHE A 938 -0.63 11.65 4.65
C PHE A 938 -1.99 11.02 4.31
N PHE A 939 -2.29 9.85 4.88
CA PHE A 939 -3.60 9.23 4.70
C PHE A 939 -4.69 10.07 5.36
N ARG A 940 -5.82 10.19 4.68
CA ARG A 940 -7.05 10.81 5.18
C ARG A 940 -8.19 9.87 4.82
N ASP A 941 -9.08 9.63 5.77
CA ASP A 941 -10.28 8.86 5.49
C ASP A 941 -11.22 9.62 4.54
N ILE A 942 -12.29 8.95 4.10
CA ILE A 942 -13.23 9.53 3.14
C ILE A 942 -14.03 10.69 3.75
N GLU A 943 -14.39 10.61 5.03
CA GLU A 943 -15.16 11.65 5.73
C GLU A 943 -14.37 12.96 5.78
N GLU A 944 -13.09 12.88 6.15
CA GLU A 944 -12.18 14.03 6.24
C GLU A 944 -11.92 14.65 4.86
N LYS A 945 -11.91 13.83 3.80
CA LYS A 945 -11.79 14.30 2.40
C LYS A 945 -13.08 14.98 1.91
N MET A 946 -14.26 14.46 2.27
CA MET A 946 -15.55 14.97 1.81
C MET A 946 -16.06 16.16 2.63
N ALA A 947 -15.48 16.46 3.79
CA ALA A 947 -15.87 17.59 4.64
C ALA A 947 -15.88 18.96 3.93
N ILE A 948 -15.01 19.17 2.94
CA ILE A 948 -14.93 20.41 2.14
C ILE A 948 -15.87 20.42 0.92
N HIS A 949 -16.62 19.33 0.71
CA HIS A 949 -17.54 19.13 -0.41
C HIS A 949 -18.96 18.82 0.11
N PRO A 950 -19.65 19.81 0.70
CA PRO A 950 -21.01 19.59 1.21
C PRO A 950 -22.00 19.32 0.08
N HIS A 951 -23.14 18.72 0.42
CA HIS A 951 -24.22 18.44 -0.54
C HIS A 951 -24.91 19.72 -1.01
N GLN A 952 -25.09 19.84 -2.33
CA GLN A 952 -25.91 20.84 -3.00
C GLN A 952 -27.39 20.54 -2.76
N ARG A 953 -28.18 21.59 -2.55
CA ARG A 953 -29.65 21.50 -2.41
C ARG A 953 -30.33 21.90 -3.72
N GLY A 954 -31.65 21.68 -3.81
CA GLY A 954 -32.47 22.21 -4.90
C GLY A 954 -32.28 21.52 -6.24
N TRP A 955 -32.20 20.20 -6.27
CA TRP A 955 -32.13 19.39 -7.49
C TRP A 955 -33.50 19.12 -8.14
N GLY A 956 -34.55 19.87 -7.77
CA GLY A 956 -35.90 19.71 -8.33
C GLY A 956 -36.51 18.32 -8.13
N GLN A 957 -37.51 17.98 -8.93
CA GLN A 957 -38.06 16.62 -9.07
C GLN A 957 -37.91 16.19 -10.52
N ALA A 958 -37.95 14.89 -10.78
CA ALA A 958 -37.92 14.36 -12.14
C ALA A 958 -39.08 14.94 -12.98
N VAL A 959 -38.80 15.26 -14.24
CA VAL A 959 -39.83 15.66 -15.22
C VAL A 959 -40.39 14.43 -15.92
N ASP A 960 -41.44 14.63 -16.73
CA ASP A 960 -41.93 13.57 -17.62
C ASP A 960 -40.87 13.20 -18.66
N ALA A 961 -40.81 11.92 -19.01
CA ALA A 961 -39.81 11.41 -19.94
C ALA A 961 -39.97 12.06 -21.32
N ARG A 962 -38.86 12.56 -21.86
CA ARG A 962 -38.82 13.18 -23.20
C ARG A 962 -38.75 12.10 -24.29
N SER A 963 -39.46 12.33 -25.40
CA SER A 963 -39.33 11.50 -26.61
C SER A 963 -37.97 11.70 -27.28
N GLU A 964 -37.58 10.78 -28.16
CA GLU A 964 -36.32 10.88 -28.93
C GLU A 964 -36.21 12.20 -29.73
N GLU A 965 -37.33 12.66 -30.31
CA GLU A 965 -37.39 13.93 -31.06
C GLU A 965 -37.16 15.16 -30.17
N ASN A 966 -37.48 15.06 -28.88
CA ASN A 966 -37.34 16.13 -27.90
C ASN A 966 -36.18 15.86 -26.92
N ALA A 967 -35.31 14.90 -27.23
CA ALA A 967 -34.21 14.54 -26.36
C ALA A 967 -33.19 15.68 -26.27
N LEU A 968 -32.71 15.94 -25.06
CA LEU A 968 -31.73 17.00 -24.82
C LEU A 968 -30.32 16.49 -25.07
N ASN A 969 -29.48 17.31 -25.67
CA ASN A 969 -28.03 17.14 -25.68
C ASN A 969 -27.40 18.27 -24.87
N SER A 970 -26.44 17.94 -24.01
CA SER A 970 -25.67 18.93 -23.25
C SER A 970 -24.74 19.78 -24.11
N THR A 971 -24.20 19.24 -25.21
CA THR A 971 -23.22 19.91 -26.07
C THR A 971 -23.72 21.25 -26.60
N GLY A 972 -22.99 22.32 -26.28
CA GLY A 972 -23.30 23.70 -26.69
C GLY A 972 -24.31 24.43 -25.79
N ARG A 973 -24.84 23.79 -24.75
CA ARG A 973 -25.79 24.41 -23.80
C ARG A 973 -25.03 25.14 -22.70
N GLN A 974 -25.08 26.46 -22.73
CA GLN A 974 -24.51 27.30 -21.68
C GLN A 974 -25.36 27.26 -20.41
N TRP A 975 -24.68 27.23 -19.26
CA TRP A 975 -25.35 27.41 -17.98
C TRP A 975 -25.71 28.88 -17.76
N THR A 976 -26.93 29.12 -17.31
CA THR A 976 -27.41 30.42 -16.85
C THR A 976 -27.95 30.26 -15.43
N PRO A 977 -27.58 31.15 -14.48
CA PRO A 977 -28.09 31.09 -13.11
C PRO A 977 -29.62 31.14 -13.08
N GLY A 978 -30.25 30.14 -12.45
CA GLY A 978 -31.70 30.07 -12.24
C GLY A 978 -32.12 30.11 -10.76
N PRO A 979 -33.42 30.03 -10.46
CA PRO A 979 -33.94 30.01 -9.08
C PRO A 979 -33.33 28.90 -8.21
N ALA A 980 -33.01 27.75 -8.82
CA ALA A 980 -32.32 26.68 -8.13
C ALA A 980 -30.94 27.15 -7.62
N ASP A 981 -30.21 27.96 -8.39
CA ASP A 981 -28.84 28.46 -8.12
C ASP A 981 -28.78 29.50 -7.00
N GLU A 982 -29.92 30.09 -6.60
CA GLU A 982 -30.01 30.87 -5.36
C GLU A 982 -29.71 30.03 -4.10
N LEU A 983 -29.87 28.70 -4.19
CA LEU A 983 -29.52 27.76 -3.12
C LEU A 983 -28.03 27.35 -3.15
N ASN A 984 -27.25 27.88 -4.10
CA ASN A 984 -25.82 27.68 -4.12
C ASN A 984 -25.15 28.51 -3.02
N THR A 985 -24.65 27.84 -2.00
CA THR A 985 -24.04 28.49 -0.83
C THR A 985 -22.53 28.62 -0.92
N MET A 986 -21.90 28.13 -1.99
CA MET A 986 -20.44 28.14 -2.13
C MET A 986 -20.02 29.16 -3.20
N ASN A 987 -19.53 30.30 -2.74
CA ASN A 987 -18.82 31.22 -3.62
C ASN A 987 -17.39 30.73 -3.88
N ASN A 988 -16.84 31.10 -5.02
CA ASN A 988 -15.51 30.68 -5.45
C ASN A 988 -14.36 31.56 -4.92
N ASP A 989 -14.66 32.55 -4.06
CA ASP A 989 -13.67 33.55 -3.58
C ASP A 989 -12.43 32.92 -2.96
N HIS A 990 -12.63 31.86 -2.16
CA HIS A 990 -11.55 31.12 -1.52
C HIS A 990 -10.60 30.46 -2.55
N ARG A 991 -11.12 30.02 -3.70
CA ARG A 991 -10.34 29.45 -4.81
C ARG A 991 -9.57 30.52 -5.56
N ILE A 992 -10.18 31.70 -5.75
CA ILE A 992 -9.51 32.87 -6.34
C ILE A 992 -8.36 33.31 -5.42
N ARG A 993 -8.60 33.45 -4.11
CA ARG A 993 -7.54 33.77 -3.13
C ARG A 993 -6.42 32.74 -3.11
N ALA A 994 -6.75 31.45 -3.22
CA ALA A 994 -5.74 30.40 -3.35
C ALA A 994 -4.93 30.54 -4.65
N ALA A 995 -5.56 30.86 -5.78
CA ALA A 995 -4.87 31.12 -7.04
C ALA A 995 -3.95 32.35 -6.97
N MET A 996 -4.36 33.41 -6.26
CA MET A 996 -3.55 34.61 -6.02
C MET A 996 -2.30 34.28 -5.19
N ALA A 997 -2.47 33.62 -4.05
CA ALA A 997 -1.34 33.22 -3.21
C ALA A 997 -0.37 32.29 -3.97
N ALA A 998 -0.89 31.40 -4.81
CA ALA A 998 -0.07 30.55 -5.66
C ALA A 998 0.72 31.36 -6.72
N GLN A 999 0.14 32.44 -7.25
CA GLN A 999 0.80 33.32 -8.20
C GLN A 999 1.93 34.12 -7.56
N GLU A 1000 1.73 34.61 -6.34
CA GLU A 1000 2.78 35.27 -5.55
C GLU A 1000 3.97 34.32 -5.33
N MET A 1001 3.71 33.08 -4.91
CA MET A 1001 4.76 32.05 -4.74
C MET A 1001 5.55 31.77 -6.03
N ARG A 1002 4.90 31.85 -7.21
CA ARG A 1002 5.58 31.67 -8.50
C ARG A 1002 6.43 32.87 -8.90
N GLN A 1003 6.03 34.09 -8.52
CA GLN A 1003 6.80 35.31 -8.80
C GLN A 1003 8.08 35.39 -7.96
N GLU A 1004 8.09 34.76 -6.78
CA GLU A 1004 9.27 34.67 -5.91
C GLU A 1004 10.33 33.69 -6.43
N ILE A 1005 10.03 32.91 -7.48
CA ILE A 1005 10.94 31.93 -8.05
C ILE A 1005 11.64 32.52 -9.28
N VAL A 1006 12.98 32.50 -9.23
CA VAL A 1006 13.82 32.87 -10.36
C VAL A 1006 13.49 31.94 -11.55
N PRO A 1007 13.33 32.45 -12.79
CA PRO A 1007 12.90 31.66 -13.92
C PRO A 1007 13.67 30.33 -14.08
N ALA A 1008 12.92 29.30 -14.46
CA ALA A 1008 13.19 27.85 -14.44
C ALA A 1008 14.52 27.29 -15.01
N ARG A 1009 15.48 28.09 -15.45
CA ARG A 1009 16.66 27.60 -16.21
C ARG A 1009 18.00 27.66 -15.48
N GLU A 1010 18.13 28.40 -14.37
CA GLU A 1010 19.46 28.71 -13.81
C GLU A 1010 19.56 28.67 -12.27
N LEU A 1011 18.81 27.81 -11.57
CA LEU A 1011 19.09 27.56 -10.15
C LEU A 1011 20.16 26.46 -10.01
N PRO A 1012 21.37 26.76 -9.48
CA PRO A 1012 22.33 25.73 -9.12
C PRO A 1012 21.71 24.79 -8.07
N GLY A 1013 21.88 23.48 -8.24
CA GLY A 1013 21.40 22.47 -7.29
C GLY A 1013 20.02 21.84 -7.57
N GLU A 1014 19.25 22.36 -8.53
CA GLU A 1014 17.97 21.77 -8.92
C GLU A 1014 18.10 20.86 -10.18
N PHE A 1015 17.61 19.62 -10.07
CA PHE A 1015 17.54 18.70 -11.21
C PHE A 1015 16.32 19.02 -12.08
N VAL A 1016 16.57 19.75 -13.16
CA VAL A 1016 15.57 20.09 -14.18
C VAL A 1016 15.88 19.35 -15.47
N ARG A 1017 14.85 18.77 -16.07
CA ARG A 1017 14.96 18.15 -17.39
C ARG A 1017 14.93 19.23 -18.48
N THR A 1018 15.87 19.19 -19.41
CA THR A 1018 16.04 20.26 -20.42
C THR A 1018 15.93 19.78 -21.86
N ASN A 1019 16.08 18.47 -22.11
CA ASN A 1019 16.09 17.91 -23.46
C ASN A 1019 14.88 17.02 -23.74
N SER A 1020 14.21 17.28 -24.87
CA SER A 1020 13.18 16.40 -25.45
C SER A 1020 13.84 15.25 -26.21
N CYS A 1021 13.19 14.09 -26.25
CA CYS A 1021 13.63 12.90 -26.97
C CYS A 1021 12.55 12.35 -27.92
N ASP A 1022 11.58 13.19 -28.29
CA ASP A 1022 10.48 12.85 -29.18
C ASP A 1022 10.96 12.38 -30.56
N GLU A 1023 12.00 13.01 -31.13
CA GLU A 1023 12.62 12.55 -32.38
C GLU A 1023 13.13 11.11 -32.26
N LEU A 1024 13.85 10.79 -31.19
CA LEU A 1024 14.36 9.43 -30.93
C LEU A 1024 13.23 8.42 -30.67
N ILE A 1025 12.14 8.84 -30.02
CA ILE A 1025 10.95 7.98 -29.84
C ILE A 1025 10.29 7.70 -31.19
N ASN A 1026 10.22 8.71 -32.06
CA ASN A 1026 9.65 8.59 -33.40
C ASN A 1026 10.53 7.77 -34.36
N GLU A 1027 11.86 7.81 -34.23
CA GLU A 1027 12.79 7.00 -35.04
C GLU A 1027 12.66 5.49 -34.80
N ILE A 1028 12.02 5.08 -33.71
CA ILE A 1028 11.73 3.66 -33.41
C ILE A 1028 10.50 3.16 -34.20
N LEU A 1029 9.66 4.06 -34.71
CA LEU A 1029 8.50 3.76 -35.57
C LEU A 1029 8.95 3.48 -37.01
#